data_AF-A0A749ZB25-F1
#
_entry.id   AF-A0A749ZB25-F1
#
_cell.length_a   1.000
_cell.length_b   1.000
_cell.length_c   1.000
_cell.angle_alpha   90.00
_cell.angle_beta   90.00
_cell.angle_gamma   90.00
#
_symmetry.space_group_name_H-M   'P 1'
#
loop_
_entity.id
_entity.type
_entity.pdbx_description
1 polymer ?
#
loop_
_entity_poly.entity_id
_entity_poly.type
_entity_poly.pdbx_seq_one_letter_code
_entity_poly.pdbx_strand_id
1 'polypeptide(L)'
;MRYGSVCSGIEAASVAWESLEWQPAWFAEIEAFPSAVLAHHWPHITNLGDMTKIAAAVRAGDIEAPDVLVGGTPCQAFSIAGLRNGLADKRGQLTLSYVELANAIDDKRRERGEKEAIIVWENVPGVLSSKDNAFGCFLAGLAGESSELQPAGGKWTHAGCVSGPERTIAWRVLDAQFFGVAQRRKRVFVVASARKDFDPAEVLFEFESVRRDTPPRREPQTAVTADAGSGAEGGSHWDNPANPHPTLNQSNNIGGIGASNQEIFAQRGAGIVGAYRMTAFGEYSGDGTASTVKARDYKDATDLAVTYSDVSRTLLSKSNDSMAEDLDTYAIHGTQDPDTSHELAHTLGRNHGQENACIAFSYKDNGADATTDLSPTLRAGNHDTSHANGGQPPAIAIAGNTIGRTPENGGNGTGFAEEVGYTLTGTDLHGVAVGMRVRRLTPVECERLQGFPDNHTLISWRGKDAADCPDGQRYKAIGNSMAVPVMRWIGERIAAARPAEESKPRTWRRPFLKWAGGKYSLLPELDRLIPAGKRLIEPFVGGGSVFLNSDKHERFLLADVNADLINLYQMLAVVPDSVIGEAIKAFRHLNDVENYIAIREAFNAQQLNATERAAAFLYLNRHCFNGLMRYNLDGFFNVGWGKYKAPYFPEEEIRAFRQKSHACVFMTAGFERTLRLAGDGDVVYCDPPYEPMPGTAGFTTYASGGFSWDSQVALAESCVAAHQRGAKVFISNSTAPRVIELYERHGFTLHRVNARRSISSKGSTREIANDIVASLGI
;
A
#
# COMPACT_ATOMS: atom_id res chain seq x y z
N MET A 1 -5.00 16.85 6.25
CA MET A 1 -4.09 17.76 7.00
C MET A 1 -3.19 18.47 5.99
N ARG A 2 -2.51 19.56 6.37
CA ARG A 2 -1.52 20.22 5.49
C ARG A 2 -0.11 20.05 6.03
N TYR A 3 0.85 19.73 5.16
CA TYR A 3 2.24 19.46 5.55
C TYR A 3 3.24 20.29 4.74
N GLY A 4 4.31 20.75 5.40
CA GLY A 4 5.47 21.34 4.72
C GLY A 4 6.57 20.30 4.61
N SER A 5 7.16 20.15 3.42
CA SER A 5 8.24 19.19 3.17
C SER A 5 9.54 19.94 2.86
N VAL A 6 10.66 19.50 3.45
CA VAL A 6 12.00 20.06 3.24
C VAL A 6 13.04 18.99 2.93
N CYS A 7 13.99 19.30 2.04
CA CYS A 7 14.80 18.28 1.36
C CYS A 7 13.90 17.23 0.69
N SER A 8 12.85 17.71 0.03
CA SER A 8 11.70 16.93 -0.47
C SER A 8 12.09 15.83 -1.46
N GLY A 9 13.19 16.00 -2.20
CA GLY A 9 13.61 15.07 -3.24
C GLY A 9 12.51 14.88 -4.29
N ILE A 10 12.15 13.63 -4.55
CA ILE A 10 11.00 13.25 -5.42
C ILE A 10 9.71 13.00 -4.63
N GLU A 11 9.68 13.44 -3.36
CA GLU A 11 8.51 13.65 -2.54
C GLU A 11 7.68 12.37 -2.26
N ALA A 12 8.32 11.45 -1.55
CA ALA A 12 7.68 10.21 -1.09
C ALA A 12 6.51 10.45 -0.12
N ALA A 13 6.46 11.59 0.60
CA ALA A 13 5.42 11.83 1.60
C ALA A 13 4.08 12.21 0.93
N SER A 14 4.09 12.99 -0.16
CA SER A 14 2.86 13.24 -0.94
C SER A 14 2.29 11.97 -1.57
N VAL A 15 3.12 11.14 -2.21
CA VAL A 15 2.70 9.84 -2.78
C VAL A 15 2.19 8.88 -1.69
N ALA A 16 2.67 9.03 -0.45
CA ALA A 16 2.24 8.24 0.69
C ALA A 16 0.94 8.73 1.34
N TRP A 17 0.73 10.05 1.43
CA TRP A 17 -0.31 10.70 2.25
C TRP A 17 -1.49 11.27 1.46
N GLU A 18 -1.46 11.23 0.12
CA GLU A 18 -2.63 11.52 -0.73
C GLU A 18 -3.83 10.64 -0.35
N SER A 19 -3.60 9.34 -0.08
CA SER A 19 -4.61 8.39 0.40
C SER A 19 -5.14 8.67 1.82
N LEU A 20 -4.62 9.70 2.50
CA LEU A 20 -5.10 10.18 3.81
C LEU A 20 -5.85 11.51 3.70
N GLU A 21 -6.09 12.02 2.49
CA GLU A 21 -6.61 13.37 2.20
C GLU A 21 -5.70 14.48 2.80
N TRP A 22 -4.38 14.28 2.72
CA TRP A 22 -3.41 15.29 3.13
C TRP A 22 -2.77 15.96 1.93
N GLN A 23 -2.56 17.28 2.03
CA GLN A 23 -2.06 18.11 0.93
C GLN A 23 -0.78 18.84 1.34
N PRO A 24 0.21 18.98 0.44
CA PRO A 24 1.37 19.80 0.73
C PRO A 24 0.96 21.27 0.82
N ALA A 25 1.50 21.99 1.80
CA ALA A 25 1.41 23.45 1.88
C ALA A 25 2.46 24.09 0.96
N TRP A 26 3.66 23.50 0.94
CA TRP A 26 4.83 23.93 0.17
C TRP A 26 5.91 22.83 0.20
N PHE A 27 6.85 22.92 -0.73
CA PHE A 27 8.07 22.10 -0.78
C PHE A 27 9.32 22.96 -0.57
N ALA A 28 10.46 22.34 -0.26
CA ALA A 28 11.75 23.00 -0.23
C ALA A 28 12.86 22.05 -0.73
N GLU A 29 13.17 22.17 -2.02
CA GLU A 29 14.19 21.37 -2.70
C GLU A 29 15.07 22.24 -3.59
N ILE A 30 16.39 22.02 -3.50
CA ILE A 30 17.43 22.79 -4.18
C ILE A 30 18.10 22.01 -5.32
N GLU A 31 18.03 20.67 -5.32
CA GLU A 31 18.53 19.88 -6.43
C GLU A 31 17.61 20.02 -7.66
N ALA A 32 18.17 20.52 -8.76
CA ALA A 32 17.37 20.98 -9.89
C ALA A 32 16.53 19.89 -10.59
N PHE A 33 16.96 18.62 -10.60
CA PHE A 33 16.18 17.52 -11.18
C PHE A 33 15.01 17.09 -10.26
N PRO A 34 15.23 16.78 -8.97
CA PRO A 34 14.15 16.65 -7.99
C PRO A 34 13.14 17.81 -8.03
N SER A 35 13.60 19.06 -8.03
CA SER A 35 12.73 20.25 -8.15
C SER A 35 11.86 20.27 -9.42
N ALA A 36 12.31 19.68 -10.53
CA ALA A 36 11.52 19.54 -11.75
C ALA A 36 10.51 18.38 -11.66
N VAL A 37 10.80 17.32 -10.90
CA VAL A 37 9.82 16.25 -10.60
C VAL A 37 8.69 16.80 -9.74
N LEU A 38 9.01 17.65 -8.74
CA LEU A 38 7.99 18.36 -7.95
C LEU A 38 7.10 19.25 -8.84
N ALA A 39 7.71 20.02 -9.74
CA ALA A 39 6.99 20.91 -10.66
C ALA A 39 6.15 20.16 -11.73
N HIS A 40 6.48 18.88 -12.02
CA HIS A 40 5.74 18.05 -12.95
C HIS A 40 4.45 17.48 -12.31
N HIS A 41 4.56 16.88 -11.12
CA HIS A 41 3.42 16.24 -10.43
C HIS A 41 2.55 17.22 -9.64
N TRP A 42 3.15 18.27 -9.08
CA TRP A 42 2.47 19.26 -8.23
C TRP A 42 2.71 20.71 -8.71
N PRO A 43 2.38 21.06 -9.98
CA PRO A 43 2.63 22.38 -10.56
C PRO A 43 1.91 23.55 -9.85
N HIS A 44 0.98 23.24 -8.94
CA HIS A 44 0.22 24.22 -8.15
C HIS A 44 0.83 24.48 -6.75
N ILE A 45 1.91 23.77 -6.39
CA ILE A 45 2.52 23.82 -5.07
C ILE A 45 3.90 24.50 -5.16
N THR A 46 4.10 25.54 -4.36
CA THR A 46 5.34 26.32 -4.39
C THR A 46 6.51 25.51 -3.82
N ASN A 47 7.56 25.30 -4.62
CA ASN A 47 8.88 24.97 -4.12
C ASN A 47 9.61 26.26 -3.69
N LEU A 48 9.90 26.36 -2.39
CA LEU A 48 10.58 27.47 -1.73
C LEU A 48 12.11 27.40 -1.86
N GLY A 49 12.65 26.26 -2.31
CA GLY A 49 14.07 26.03 -2.51
C GLY A 49 14.85 25.88 -1.21
N ASP A 50 15.60 26.91 -0.83
CA ASP A 50 16.55 26.87 0.29
C ASP A 50 15.84 26.95 1.64
N MET A 51 15.70 25.79 2.30
CA MET A 51 14.99 25.68 3.58
C MET A 51 15.55 26.55 4.70
N THR A 52 16.82 26.99 4.63
CA THR A 52 17.42 27.86 5.66
C THR A 52 16.77 29.24 5.74
N LYS A 53 15.99 29.62 4.71
CA LYS A 53 15.27 30.90 4.65
C LYS A 53 13.82 30.82 5.16
N ILE A 54 13.25 29.62 5.28
CA ILE A 54 11.81 29.43 5.50
C ILE A 54 11.40 29.84 6.92
N ALA A 55 12.23 29.56 7.93
CA ALA A 55 11.91 29.85 9.33
C ALA A 55 11.60 31.34 9.59
N ALA A 56 12.36 32.25 8.95
CA ALA A 56 12.13 33.69 9.06
C ALA A 56 10.80 34.12 8.39
N ALA A 57 10.50 33.59 7.20
CA ALA A 57 9.30 33.90 6.45
C ALA A 57 8.02 33.31 7.08
N VAL A 58 8.11 32.14 7.74
CA VAL A 58 7.02 31.59 8.57
C VAL A 58 6.75 32.49 9.77
N ARG A 59 7.78 32.99 10.46
CA ARG A 59 7.63 33.95 11.58
C ARG A 59 6.98 35.26 11.14
N ALA A 60 7.39 35.80 9.99
CA ALA A 60 6.77 36.97 9.35
C ALA A 60 5.31 36.72 8.96
N GLY A 61 4.98 35.49 8.55
CA GLY A 61 3.65 35.08 8.08
C GLY A 61 3.52 35.05 6.55
N ASP A 62 4.60 35.29 5.81
CA ASP A 62 4.68 35.20 4.34
C ASP A 62 4.53 33.75 3.85
N ILE A 63 4.88 32.78 4.70
CA ILE A 63 4.79 31.34 4.43
C ILE A 63 3.90 30.67 5.49
N GLU A 64 3.08 29.72 5.04
CA GLU A 64 2.15 28.99 5.89
C GLU A 64 2.86 28.07 6.91
N ALA A 65 2.32 28.01 8.13
CA ALA A 65 2.78 27.13 9.20
C ALA A 65 1.94 25.83 9.22
N PRO A 66 2.43 24.71 8.65
CA PRO A 66 1.65 23.49 8.40
C PRO A 66 1.33 22.68 9.67
N ASP A 67 0.37 21.75 9.57
CA ASP A 67 0.03 20.80 10.66
C ASP A 67 1.15 19.78 10.93
N VAL A 68 1.98 19.52 9.92
CA VAL A 68 3.09 18.56 9.94
C VAL A 68 4.30 19.16 9.21
N LEU A 69 5.51 18.98 9.75
CA LEU A 69 6.78 19.26 9.06
C LEU A 69 7.47 17.92 8.77
N VAL A 70 7.84 17.67 7.51
CA VAL A 70 8.54 16.45 7.09
C VAL A 70 9.85 16.74 6.37
N GLY A 71 10.87 15.92 6.55
CA GLY A 71 12.10 16.00 5.74
C GLY A 71 13.21 15.04 6.12
N GLY A 72 14.13 14.80 5.18
CA GLY A 72 15.36 14.00 5.40
C GLY A 72 16.61 14.85 5.18
N THR A 73 17.19 15.40 6.26
CA THR A 73 18.34 16.31 6.10
C THR A 73 19.64 15.56 5.80
N PRO A 74 20.53 16.09 4.93
CA PRO A 74 21.80 15.45 4.62
C PRO A 74 22.66 15.17 5.85
N CYS A 75 23.27 13.98 5.89
CA CYS A 75 24.06 13.50 7.03
C CYS A 75 25.32 14.37 7.25
N GLN A 76 25.27 15.30 8.19
CA GLN A 76 26.36 16.23 8.52
C GLN A 76 26.62 16.29 10.03
N ALA A 77 27.80 16.79 10.41
CA ALA A 77 28.22 16.94 11.80
C ALA A 77 27.45 18.09 12.50
N PHE A 78 27.30 18.05 13.83
CA PHE A 78 26.46 19.01 14.55
C PHE A 78 27.11 19.49 15.85
N SER A 79 26.83 20.73 16.26
CA SER A 79 27.10 21.22 17.61
C SER A 79 26.03 22.20 18.09
N ILE A 80 25.54 22.02 19.32
CA ILE A 80 24.59 22.93 19.97
C ILE A 80 25.14 24.35 20.13
N ALA A 81 26.46 24.54 20.13
CA ALA A 81 27.06 25.87 20.19
C ALA A 81 26.61 26.76 19.00
N GLY A 82 26.28 26.16 17.85
CA GLY A 82 25.73 26.85 16.69
C GLY A 82 24.37 27.53 16.96
N LEU A 83 23.50 26.93 17.79
CA LEU A 83 22.20 27.52 18.16
C LEU A 83 22.36 28.85 18.92
N ARG A 84 23.50 29.09 19.57
CA ARG A 84 23.75 30.28 20.41
C ARG A 84 24.52 31.39 19.70
N ASN A 85 25.26 31.07 18.65
CA ASN A 85 26.16 32.01 17.94
C ASN A 85 25.70 32.38 16.51
N GLY A 86 24.59 31.81 16.03
CA GLY A 86 24.07 32.06 14.69
C GLY A 86 24.75 31.26 13.58
N LEU A 87 24.23 31.39 12.36
CA LEU A 87 24.46 30.53 11.18
C LEU A 87 25.85 30.69 10.52
N ALA A 88 26.92 30.88 11.30
CA ALA A 88 28.27 31.14 10.80
C ALA A 88 29.06 29.88 10.38
N ASP A 89 28.74 28.70 10.94
CA ASP A 89 29.42 27.44 10.59
C ASP A 89 28.64 26.66 9.51
N LYS A 90 29.29 26.48 8.35
CA LYS A 90 28.73 25.84 7.16
C LYS A 90 28.58 24.31 7.26
N ARG A 91 29.07 23.67 8.33
CA ARG A 91 29.09 22.18 8.45
C ARG A 91 27.98 21.53 9.27
N GLY A 92 27.16 22.30 9.98
CA GLY A 92 25.98 21.80 10.71
C GLY A 92 24.67 22.52 10.39
N GLN A 93 24.70 23.44 9.43
CA GLN A 93 23.65 24.44 9.19
C GLN A 93 22.26 23.83 8.91
N LEU A 94 22.17 22.76 8.12
CA LEU A 94 20.90 22.24 7.62
C LEU A 94 20.02 21.64 8.72
N THR A 95 20.58 20.81 9.59
CA THR A 95 19.83 20.21 10.71
C THR A 95 19.53 21.23 11.82
N LEU A 96 20.36 22.28 11.97
CA LEU A 96 20.05 23.44 12.81
C LEU A 96 18.84 24.21 12.27
N SER A 97 18.82 24.55 10.97
CA SER A 97 17.68 25.22 10.34
C SER A 97 16.41 24.39 10.33
N TYR A 98 16.49 23.05 10.34
CA TYR A 98 15.32 22.17 10.51
C TYR A 98 14.66 22.34 11.89
N VAL A 99 15.47 22.41 12.96
CA VAL A 99 14.99 22.71 14.33
C VAL A 99 14.45 24.13 14.43
N GLU A 100 15.15 25.11 13.84
CA GLU A 100 14.72 26.51 13.80
C GLU A 100 13.36 26.67 13.08
N LEU A 101 13.15 25.94 11.99
CA LEU A 101 11.91 25.89 11.23
C LEU A 101 10.78 25.20 12.02
N ALA A 102 11.05 24.07 12.68
CA ALA A 102 10.07 23.43 13.57
C ALA A 102 9.61 24.40 14.69
N ASN A 103 10.55 25.12 15.31
CA ASN A 103 10.23 26.14 16.32
C ASN A 103 9.45 27.33 15.72
N ALA A 104 9.82 27.79 14.51
CA ALA A 104 9.12 28.86 13.81
C ALA A 104 7.65 28.50 13.47
N ILE A 105 7.41 27.26 13.06
CA ILE A 105 6.07 26.75 12.77
C ILE A 105 5.24 26.66 14.05
N ASP A 106 5.79 26.07 15.12
CA ASP A 106 5.09 25.92 16.40
C ASP A 106 4.75 27.28 17.03
N ASP A 107 5.70 28.22 17.03
CA ASP A 107 5.46 29.60 17.49
C ASP A 107 4.34 30.29 16.70
N LYS A 108 4.32 30.14 15.36
CA LYS A 108 3.32 30.80 14.51
C LYS A 108 1.92 30.17 14.61
N ARG A 109 1.84 28.87 14.87
CA ARG A 109 0.58 28.17 15.12
C ARG A 109 0.02 28.52 16.50
N ARG A 110 0.90 28.59 17.51
CA ARG A 110 0.56 29.04 18.87
C ARG A 110 0.07 30.49 18.90
N GLU A 111 0.67 31.39 18.10
CA GLU A 111 0.19 32.77 17.88
C GLU A 111 -1.27 32.82 17.38
N ARG A 112 -1.68 31.85 16.58
CA ARG A 112 -3.03 31.74 15.98
C ARG A 112 -4.02 30.95 16.84
N GLY A 113 -3.58 30.32 17.93
CA GLY A 113 -4.39 29.37 18.71
C GLY A 113 -4.58 28.01 18.01
N GLU A 114 -3.77 27.71 17.00
CA GLU A 114 -3.72 26.42 16.31
C GLU A 114 -2.84 25.43 17.11
N LYS A 115 -3.15 24.13 17.06
CA LYS A 115 -2.28 23.10 17.66
C LYS A 115 -0.92 23.09 16.96
N GLU A 116 0.18 23.01 17.71
CA GLU A 116 1.56 22.91 17.23
C GLU A 116 1.75 21.79 16.18
N ALA A 117 2.82 21.81 15.41
CA ALA A 117 3.07 20.83 14.35
C ALA A 117 3.46 19.44 14.90
N ILE A 118 3.31 18.45 14.03
CA ILE A 118 3.92 17.13 14.19
C ILE A 118 5.15 17.10 13.30
N ILE A 119 6.32 16.80 13.86
CA ILE A 119 7.60 16.79 13.15
C ILE A 119 7.93 15.35 12.78
N VAL A 120 8.27 15.08 11.52
CA VAL A 120 8.64 13.75 11.00
C VAL A 120 9.98 13.85 10.25
N TRP A 121 11.05 13.30 10.81
CA TRP A 121 12.39 13.41 10.25
C TRP A 121 13.02 12.04 9.93
N GLU A 122 13.66 11.91 8.77
CA GLU A 122 14.33 10.69 8.30
C GLU A 122 15.85 10.86 8.27
N ASN A 123 16.59 9.81 8.66
CA ASN A 123 18.03 9.74 8.35
C ASN A 123 18.58 8.31 8.26
N VAL A 124 19.83 8.19 7.79
CA VAL A 124 20.56 6.92 7.81
C VAL A 124 20.88 6.49 9.26
N PRO A 125 20.87 5.18 9.59
CA PRO A 125 21.11 4.72 10.96
C PRO A 125 22.49 5.10 11.53
N GLY A 126 23.46 5.46 10.68
CA GLY A 126 24.79 5.91 11.09
C GLY A 126 24.78 7.16 11.99
N VAL A 127 23.74 8.00 11.94
CA VAL A 127 23.61 9.18 12.81
C VAL A 127 23.56 8.79 14.30
N LEU A 128 23.03 7.62 14.63
CA LEU A 128 23.02 7.03 15.98
C LEU A 128 24.42 6.67 16.53
N SER A 129 25.45 6.75 15.67
CA SER A 129 26.82 6.31 15.94
C SER A 129 27.89 7.36 15.61
N SER A 130 27.50 8.62 15.42
CA SER A 130 28.44 9.69 15.08
C SER A 130 29.37 10.02 16.27
N LYS A 131 30.65 10.34 15.98
CA LYS A 131 31.68 10.60 17.00
C LYS A 131 31.49 11.91 17.76
N ASP A 132 30.69 12.81 17.19
CA ASP A 132 30.33 14.15 17.67
C ASP A 132 28.94 14.20 18.34
N ASN A 133 28.31 13.04 18.58
CA ASN A 133 26.97 12.93 19.18
C ASN A 133 25.89 13.81 18.48
N ALA A 134 25.98 13.92 17.15
CA ALA A 134 25.09 14.78 16.36
C ALA A 134 23.60 14.46 16.56
N PHE A 135 23.26 13.18 16.79
CA PHE A 135 21.90 12.77 17.11
C PHE A 135 21.44 13.25 18.50
N GLY A 136 22.27 13.12 19.53
CA GLY A 136 21.96 13.66 20.87
C GLY A 136 21.83 15.17 20.89
N CYS A 137 22.59 15.86 20.03
CA CYS A 137 22.47 17.29 19.81
C CYS A 137 21.19 17.70 19.04
N PHE A 138 20.79 16.93 18.03
CA PHE A 138 19.54 17.14 17.28
C PHE A 138 18.31 16.91 18.17
N LEU A 139 18.31 15.81 18.95
CA LEU A 139 17.27 15.53 19.93
C LEU A 139 17.15 16.67 20.96
N ALA A 140 18.28 17.19 21.49
CA ALA A 140 18.26 18.33 22.39
C ALA A 140 17.59 19.57 21.75
N GLY A 141 17.96 19.89 20.50
CA GLY A 141 17.38 21.01 19.76
C GLY A 141 15.85 20.90 19.57
N LEU A 142 15.36 19.71 19.19
CA LEU A 142 13.91 19.47 19.09
C LEU A 142 13.21 19.46 20.45
N ALA A 143 13.88 18.99 21.51
CA ALA A 143 13.34 18.85 22.86
C ALA A 143 13.22 20.19 23.59
N GLY A 144 13.94 21.24 23.15
CA GLY A 144 14.07 22.51 23.87
C GLY A 144 15.19 22.51 24.91
N GLU A 145 16.13 21.56 24.82
CA GLU A 145 17.17 21.38 25.82
C GLU A 145 18.42 22.24 25.60
N SER A 146 19.02 22.67 26.71
CA SER A 146 20.12 23.65 26.67
C SER A 146 21.49 23.04 26.36
N SER A 147 21.62 21.72 26.48
CA SER A 147 22.84 20.93 26.31
C SER A 147 22.55 19.60 25.62
N GLU A 148 23.58 18.93 25.10
CA GLU A 148 23.40 17.70 24.31
C GLU A 148 22.89 16.54 25.17
N LEU A 149 21.91 15.81 24.64
CA LEU A 149 21.45 14.59 25.28
C LEU A 149 22.51 13.51 25.12
N GLN A 150 22.70 12.71 26.15
CA GLN A 150 23.65 11.61 26.15
C GLN A 150 22.89 10.28 26.16
N PRO A 151 23.30 9.28 25.35
CA PRO A 151 22.66 7.97 25.37
C PRO A 151 22.93 7.26 26.70
N ALA A 152 21.88 6.83 27.40
CA ALA A 152 21.99 6.23 28.74
C ALA A 152 22.89 4.98 28.81
N GLY A 153 23.07 4.26 27.70
CA GLY A 153 23.99 3.12 27.57
C GLY A 153 25.31 3.43 26.85
N GLY A 154 25.69 4.70 26.68
CA GLY A 154 26.89 5.13 25.95
C GLY A 154 26.82 4.99 24.43
N LYS A 155 25.73 4.46 23.87
CA LYS A 155 25.41 4.41 22.44
C LYS A 155 23.90 4.55 22.23
N TRP A 156 23.48 5.23 21.17
CA TRP A 156 22.05 5.37 20.86
C TRP A 156 21.45 4.04 20.40
N THR A 157 20.31 3.70 20.98
CA THR A 157 19.53 2.50 20.65
C THR A 157 18.75 2.67 19.36
N HIS A 158 18.42 1.56 18.70
CA HIS A 158 17.59 1.56 17.48
C HIS A 158 16.14 2.00 17.70
N ALA A 159 15.69 2.16 18.95
CA ALA A 159 14.46 2.86 19.30
C ALA A 159 14.61 3.53 20.66
N GLY A 160 13.83 4.57 20.92
CA GLY A 160 13.79 5.25 22.22
C GLY A 160 12.95 6.52 22.19
N CYS A 161 12.74 7.13 23.35
CA CYS A 161 11.95 8.34 23.51
C CYS A 161 12.58 9.29 24.53
N VAL A 162 12.31 10.59 24.35
CA VAL A 162 12.69 11.69 25.24
C VAL A 162 11.47 12.61 25.40
N SER A 163 11.21 13.08 26.61
CA SER A 163 10.30 14.20 26.85
C SER A 163 11.13 15.38 27.33
N GLY A 164 11.08 16.51 26.61
CA GLY A 164 11.78 17.74 26.98
C GLY A 164 10.84 18.94 27.12
N PRO A 165 11.36 20.14 27.43
CA PRO A 165 10.57 21.35 27.68
C PRO A 165 9.63 21.77 26.53
N GLU A 166 10.08 21.64 25.28
CA GLU A 166 9.29 22.05 24.10
C GLU A 166 8.53 20.89 23.46
N ARG A 167 9.12 19.68 23.40
CA ARG A 167 8.53 18.52 22.70
C ARG A 167 8.81 17.18 23.38
N THR A 168 7.84 16.28 23.25
CA THR A 168 8.10 14.84 23.30
C THR A 168 8.64 14.38 21.95
N ILE A 169 9.57 13.43 21.97
CA ILE A 169 10.24 12.85 20.81
C ILE A 169 10.28 11.34 20.96
N ALA A 170 9.94 10.61 19.90
CA ALA A 170 10.24 9.19 19.74
C ALA A 170 11.10 8.97 18.50
N TRP A 171 11.97 7.96 18.51
CA TRP A 171 12.68 7.51 17.33
C TRP A 171 12.67 5.99 17.20
N ARG A 172 12.72 5.50 15.96
CA ARG A 172 12.82 4.08 15.63
C ARG A 172 13.55 3.86 14.31
N VAL A 173 14.42 2.87 14.25
CA VAL A 173 14.98 2.34 13.00
C VAL A 173 13.95 1.41 12.38
N LEU A 174 13.41 1.81 11.24
CA LEU A 174 12.53 1.00 10.40
C LEU A 174 13.32 0.46 9.21
N ASP A 175 12.89 -0.69 8.67
CA ASP A 175 13.48 -1.32 7.49
C ASP A 175 12.39 -1.60 6.47
N ALA A 176 12.49 -1.00 5.28
CA ALA A 176 11.43 -1.02 4.28
C ALA A 176 10.98 -2.43 3.84
N GLN A 177 11.82 -3.45 4.02
CA GLN A 177 11.48 -4.85 3.74
C GLN A 177 10.22 -5.35 4.50
N PHE A 178 9.85 -4.71 5.62
CA PHE A 178 8.66 -5.07 6.40
C PHE A 178 7.40 -4.26 6.03
N PHE A 179 7.49 -3.39 5.02
CA PHE A 179 6.43 -2.45 4.60
C PHE A 179 5.99 -2.67 3.15
N GLY A 180 6.23 -3.86 2.59
CA GLY A 180 5.71 -4.24 1.26
C GLY A 180 6.60 -3.91 0.06
N VAL A 181 7.89 -3.62 0.25
CA VAL A 181 8.89 -3.51 -0.84
C VAL A 181 10.01 -4.53 -0.68
N ALA A 182 10.48 -5.11 -1.79
CA ALA A 182 11.52 -6.15 -1.81
C ALA A 182 12.96 -5.63 -1.60
N GLN A 183 13.13 -4.55 -0.83
CA GLN A 183 14.40 -3.87 -0.60
C GLN A 183 14.68 -3.71 0.90
N ARG A 184 15.86 -4.17 1.34
CA ARG A 184 16.41 -3.81 2.65
C ARG A 184 16.79 -2.33 2.62
N ARG A 185 16.10 -1.46 3.38
CA ARG A 185 16.41 -0.02 3.51
C ARG A 185 16.15 0.40 4.95
N LYS A 186 17.15 0.19 5.81
CA LYS A 186 17.16 0.66 7.19
C LYS A 186 17.32 2.18 7.22
N ARG A 187 16.45 2.88 7.95
CA ARG A 187 16.49 4.32 8.25
C ARG A 187 15.99 4.57 9.66
N VAL A 188 16.56 5.56 10.35
CA VAL A 188 15.98 6.10 11.58
C VAL A 188 14.90 7.11 11.21
N PHE A 189 13.72 6.94 11.77
CA PHE A 189 12.66 7.92 11.76
C PHE A 189 12.52 8.52 13.15
N VAL A 190 12.33 9.83 13.21
CA VAL A 190 12.06 10.60 14.43
C VAL A 190 10.70 11.25 14.27
N VAL A 191 9.83 11.07 15.25
CA VAL A 191 8.57 11.81 15.37
C VAL A 191 8.64 12.67 16.62
N ALA A 192 8.26 13.94 16.54
CA ALA A 192 8.22 14.86 17.68
C ALA A 192 6.98 15.75 17.64
N SER A 193 6.49 16.18 18.82
CA SER A 193 5.44 17.20 18.90
C SER A 193 5.41 17.87 20.27
N ALA A 194 4.94 19.12 20.30
CA ALA A 194 4.62 19.88 21.52
C ALA A 194 3.17 19.62 22.02
N ARG A 195 2.36 18.92 21.22
CA ARG A 195 0.94 18.63 21.53
C ARG A 195 0.82 17.78 22.79
N LYS A 196 -0.06 18.19 23.70
CA LYS A 196 -0.40 17.46 24.93
C LYS A 196 -1.37 16.30 24.71
N ASP A 197 -2.00 16.26 23.55
CA ASP A 197 -3.04 15.31 23.16
C ASP A 197 -2.57 14.30 22.11
N PHE A 198 -1.25 14.13 21.92
CA PHE A 198 -0.67 13.27 20.90
C PHE A 198 0.70 12.76 21.37
N ASP A 199 0.90 11.44 21.42
CA ASP A 199 2.19 10.84 21.79
C ASP A 199 2.97 10.35 20.54
N PRO A 200 4.14 10.92 20.22
CA PRO A 200 5.04 10.39 19.20
C PRO A 200 5.42 8.91 19.37
N ALA A 201 5.41 8.37 20.60
CA ALA A 201 5.67 6.97 20.86
C ALA A 201 4.52 6.07 20.37
N GLU A 202 3.26 6.52 20.43
CA GLU A 202 2.12 5.80 19.84
C GLU A 202 2.20 5.74 18.32
N VAL A 203 2.89 6.68 17.65
CA VAL A 203 3.14 6.60 16.21
C VAL A 203 4.13 5.46 15.91
N LEU A 204 5.32 5.52 16.49
CA LEU A 204 6.46 4.68 16.11
C LEU A 204 6.53 3.32 16.81
N PHE A 205 5.91 3.14 17.98
CA PHE A 205 5.99 1.89 18.76
C PHE A 205 4.69 1.08 18.68
N GLU A 206 4.82 -0.24 18.75
CA GLU A 206 3.72 -1.20 18.58
C GLU A 206 3.42 -1.87 19.93
N PHE A 207 2.91 -1.09 20.90
CA PHE A 207 2.70 -1.53 22.28
C PHE A 207 1.78 -2.76 22.43
N GLU A 208 0.75 -2.88 21.57
CA GLU A 208 -0.19 -4.01 21.57
C GLU A 208 0.30 -5.23 20.77
N SER A 209 1.53 -5.20 20.22
CA SER A 209 2.08 -6.36 19.54
C SER A 209 2.32 -7.49 20.53
N VAL A 210 1.67 -8.64 20.32
CA VAL A 210 2.16 -9.91 20.86
C VAL A 210 3.60 -10.07 20.41
N ARG A 211 4.51 -10.34 21.35
CA ARG A 211 5.94 -10.56 21.07
C ARG A 211 6.08 -11.50 19.88
N ARG A 212 6.57 -10.99 18.75
CA ARG A 212 7.21 -11.82 17.72
C ARG A 212 8.59 -12.25 18.22
N ASP A 213 8.61 -12.94 19.36
CA ASP A 213 9.63 -13.93 19.68
C ASP A 213 9.42 -15.13 18.74
N THR A 214 9.62 -14.90 17.45
CA THR A 214 10.37 -15.88 16.67
C THR A 214 11.81 -15.70 17.16
N PRO A 215 12.33 -16.55 18.06
CA PRO A 215 13.69 -16.40 18.54
C PRO A 215 14.64 -16.40 17.33
N PRO A 216 15.71 -15.60 17.34
CA PRO A 216 16.68 -15.59 16.24
C PRO A 216 17.19 -17.03 16.07
N ARG A 217 16.80 -17.67 14.96
CA ARG A 217 16.92 -19.13 14.79
C ARG A 217 18.38 -19.51 14.61
N ARG A 218 19.06 -19.72 15.74
CA ARG A 218 20.45 -20.16 15.85
C ARG A 218 20.63 -21.67 15.69
N GLU A 219 19.53 -22.39 15.45
CA GLU A 219 19.57 -23.72 14.84
C GLU A 219 19.83 -23.56 13.34
N PRO A 220 20.92 -24.10 12.79
CA PRO A 220 21.09 -24.19 11.34
C PRO A 220 19.96 -25.04 10.76
N GLN A 221 19.17 -24.50 9.83
CA GLN A 221 18.16 -25.28 9.13
C GLN A 221 18.82 -26.15 8.06
N THR A 222 19.08 -27.42 8.41
CA THR A 222 19.25 -28.49 7.43
C THR A 222 17.90 -28.87 6.84
N ALA A 223 17.84 -28.97 5.50
CA ALA A 223 16.65 -29.18 4.67
C ALA A 223 15.61 -28.02 4.72
N VAL A 224 14.94 -27.66 3.61
CA VAL A 224 14.63 -28.49 2.44
C VAL A 224 15.44 -28.14 1.19
N THR A 225 16.41 -29.00 0.89
CA THR A 225 16.58 -29.53 -0.47
C THR A 225 16.51 -31.05 -0.35
N ALA A 226 15.87 -31.71 -1.31
CA ALA A 226 16.14 -33.12 -1.54
C ALA A 226 17.59 -33.29 -2.05
N ASP A 227 18.14 -34.49 -1.95
CA ASP A 227 19.49 -34.85 -2.42
C ASP A 227 20.67 -34.16 -1.72
N ALA A 228 20.47 -33.64 -0.51
CA ALA A 228 21.53 -33.17 0.40
C ALA A 228 21.60 -34.00 1.70
N GLY A 229 21.64 -35.33 1.63
CA GLY A 229 21.52 -36.15 2.85
C GLY A 229 21.69 -37.68 2.76
N SER A 230 22.69 -38.21 2.05
CA SER A 230 23.09 -39.63 2.17
C SER A 230 24.48 -39.77 2.79
N GLY A 231 24.60 -39.45 4.08
CA GLY A 231 25.83 -39.68 4.85
C GLY A 231 26.01 -41.16 5.14
N ALA A 232 27.06 -41.78 4.58
CA ALA A 232 27.45 -43.15 4.88
C ALA A 232 28.55 -43.16 5.94
N GLU A 233 28.31 -43.82 7.08
CA GLU A 233 29.35 -44.15 8.05
C GLU A 233 30.22 -45.31 7.50
N GLY A 234 31.54 -45.15 7.44
CA GLY A 234 32.41 -46.22 6.96
C GLY A 234 33.88 -45.85 6.75
N GLY A 235 34.70 -46.06 7.79
CA GLY A 235 36.15 -46.34 7.78
C GLY A 235 37.06 -45.75 6.70
N SER A 236 38.07 -44.98 7.14
CA SER A 236 39.30 -44.73 6.36
C SER A 236 39.93 -46.05 5.91
N HIS A 237 40.11 -46.23 4.59
CA HIS A 237 40.83 -47.37 4.02
C HIS A 237 42.36 -47.22 4.12
N TRP A 238 42.86 -46.03 4.46
CA TRP A 238 44.29 -45.71 4.42
C TRP A 238 45.03 -45.94 5.75
N ASP A 239 44.31 -46.31 6.80
CA ASP A 239 44.88 -46.80 8.08
C ASP A 239 45.16 -48.31 8.03
N ASN A 240 45.68 -48.81 6.89
CA ASN A 240 45.96 -50.21 6.63
C ASN A 240 47.48 -50.46 6.45
N PRO A 241 48.12 -51.34 7.24
CA PRO A 241 49.57 -51.61 7.14
C PRO A 241 50.03 -52.24 5.81
N ALA A 242 49.12 -52.57 4.88
CA ALA A 242 49.44 -53.13 3.58
C ALA A 242 50.00 -52.13 2.54
N ASN A 243 49.74 -50.82 2.65
CA ASN A 243 50.12 -49.82 1.63
C ASN A 243 50.68 -48.50 2.24
N PRO A 244 51.94 -48.46 2.70
CA PRO A 244 52.57 -47.25 3.22
C PRO A 244 52.95 -46.23 2.11
N HIS A 245 52.92 -44.95 2.47
CA HIS A 245 53.12 -43.79 1.58
C HIS A 245 54.56 -43.72 0.99
N PRO A 246 54.75 -43.64 -0.34
CA PRO A 246 56.06 -43.40 -0.95
C PRO A 246 56.61 -42.00 -0.65
N THR A 247 57.91 -41.87 -0.40
CA THR A 247 58.51 -40.67 0.19
C THR A 247 59.04 -39.65 -0.82
N LEU A 248 59.14 -38.40 -0.36
CA LEU A 248 59.82 -37.31 -1.05
C LEU A 248 61.35 -37.47 -0.94
N ASN A 249 62.08 -37.77 -2.03
CA ASN A 249 63.48 -37.31 -2.15
C ASN A 249 64.11 -37.32 -3.57
N GLN A 250 64.90 -36.28 -3.83
CA GLN A 250 66.13 -36.21 -4.64
C GLN A 250 66.21 -36.71 -6.12
N SER A 251 66.34 -35.71 -7.01
CA SER A 251 67.33 -35.60 -8.11
C SER A 251 67.42 -36.67 -9.23
N ASN A 252 67.23 -36.23 -10.48
CA ASN A 252 68.33 -35.64 -11.28
C ASN A 252 67.86 -34.94 -12.56
N ASN A 253 68.75 -34.16 -13.19
CA ASN A 253 68.48 -33.26 -14.32
C ASN A 253 69.24 -33.72 -15.59
N ILE A 254 68.55 -33.91 -16.73
CA ILE A 254 69.20 -34.04 -18.05
C ILE A 254 68.31 -33.58 -19.22
N GLY A 255 68.73 -32.51 -19.91
CA GLY A 255 68.33 -32.14 -21.28
C GLY A 255 66.99 -31.39 -21.46
N GLY A 256 66.88 -30.39 -22.36
CA GLY A 256 67.94 -29.73 -23.14
C GLY A 256 67.47 -28.92 -24.36
N ILE A 257 67.37 -27.59 -24.20
CA ILE A 257 67.57 -26.50 -25.22
C ILE A 257 66.87 -26.62 -26.60
N GLY A 258 66.10 -25.58 -26.98
CA GLY A 258 65.87 -25.24 -28.40
C GLY A 258 64.67 -24.35 -28.69
N ALA A 259 64.89 -23.11 -29.17
CA ALA A 259 63.82 -22.20 -29.60
C ALA A 259 64.23 -21.33 -30.80
N SER A 260 63.39 -21.32 -31.85
CA SER A 260 63.29 -20.33 -32.95
C SER A 260 62.28 -20.89 -33.97
N ASN A 261 61.19 -20.23 -34.39
CA ASN A 261 60.95 -18.89 -34.99
C ASN A 261 61.08 -18.88 -36.53
N GLN A 262 60.23 -18.05 -37.16
CA GLN A 262 60.05 -17.83 -38.63
C GLN A 262 59.32 -19.00 -39.33
N GLU A 263 58.44 -18.81 -40.33
CA GLU A 263 58.05 -17.64 -41.16
C GLU A 263 56.51 -17.44 -41.15
N ILE A 264 55.96 -16.22 -40.96
CA ILE A 264 55.73 -15.05 -41.85
C ILE A 264 54.38 -15.06 -42.62
N PHE A 265 53.75 -13.87 -42.61
CA PHE A 265 52.51 -13.43 -43.26
C PHE A 265 52.39 -13.76 -44.76
N ALA A 266 51.16 -13.99 -45.28
CA ALA A 266 50.40 -12.93 -45.99
C ALA A 266 49.09 -13.37 -46.71
N GLN A 267 48.00 -12.64 -46.39
CA GLN A 267 46.99 -12.06 -47.30
C GLN A 267 46.07 -12.88 -48.25
N ARG A 268 44.76 -12.64 -48.04
CA ARG A 268 43.65 -12.45 -49.03
C ARG A 268 43.14 -13.68 -49.83
N GLY A 269 41.83 -13.84 -50.06
CA GLY A 269 40.68 -13.11 -49.48
C GLY A 269 39.36 -13.29 -50.27
N ALA A 270 38.22 -12.99 -49.60
CA ALA A 270 36.84 -12.94 -50.09
C ALA A 270 36.20 -14.27 -50.58
N GLY A 271 35.00 -14.64 -50.09
CA GLY A 271 34.39 -15.91 -50.50
C GLY A 271 33.09 -16.42 -49.85
N ILE A 272 32.13 -15.56 -49.48
CA ILE A 272 30.66 -15.86 -49.44
C ILE A 272 30.14 -16.90 -48.41
N VAL A 273 28.99 -16.58 -47.79
CA VAL A 273 28.18 -17.49 -46.97
C VAL A 273 27.39 -18.45 -47.86
N GLY A 274 27.47 -19.76 -47.62
CA GLY A 274 26.66 -20.76 -48.30
C GLY A 274 25.21 -20.78 -47.83
N ALA A 275 24.26 -20.79 -48.76
CA ALA A 275 22.84 -20.98 -48.48
C ALA A 275 22.47 -22.47 -48.50
N TYR A 276 21.68 -22.90 -47.50
CA TYR A 276 21.25 -24.29 -47.33
C TYR A 276 19.73 -24.40 -47.39
N ARG A 277 19.22 -25.31 -48.22
CA ARG A 277 17.80 -25.63 -48.32
C ARG A 277 17.50 -26.92 -47.56
N MET A 278 16.51 -26.92 -46.67
CA MET A 278 16.02 -28.15 -46.05
C MET A 278 15.36 -29.06 -47.11
N THR A 279 15.77 -30.32 -47.20
CA THR A 279 15.23 -31.32 -48.15
C THR A 279 14.31 -32.34 -47.48
N ALA A 280 14.58 -32.65 -46.22
CA ALA A 280 13.72 -33.43 -45.34
C ALA A 280 13.87 -32.88 -43.91
N PHE A 281 12.99 -33.28 -42.98
CA PHE A 281 13.02 -32.74 -41.61
C PHE A 281 14.34 -33.11 -40.90
N GLY A 282 15.21 -32.12 -40.69
CA GLY A 282 16.57 -32.29 -40.17
C GLY A 282 17.68 -32.50 -41.22
N GLU A 283 17.37 -32.61 -42.51
CA GLU A 283 18.36 -32.72 -43.60
C GLU A 283 18.44 -31.43 -44.43
N TYR A 284 19.65 -30.92 -44.61
CA TYR A 284 19.94 -29.66 -45.29
C TYR A 284 20.92 -29.84 -46.46
N SER A 285 20.51 -29.43 -47.68
CA SER A 285 21.34 -29.44 -48.89
C SER A 285 21.90 -28.05 -49.19
N GLY A 286 23.22 -27.92 -49.30
CA GLY A 286 23.91 -26.69 -49.74
C GLY A 286 23.91 -26.52 -51.26
N ASP A 287 22.73 -26.49 -51.90
CA ASP A 287 22.61 -26.41 -53.37
C ASP A 287 22.48 -24.98 -53.92
N GLY A 288 22.58 -23.96 -53.06
CA GLY A 288 22.53 -22.55 -53.44
C GLY A 288 21.13 -22.01 -53.75
N THR A 289 20.06 -22.79 -53.55
CA THR A 289 18.68 -22.32 -53.71
C THR A 289 18.02 -21.97 -52.37
N ALA A 290 17.10 -20.99 -52.38
CA ALA A 290 16.35 -20.55 -51.20
C ALA A 290 14.86 -20.90 -51.31
N SER A 291 14.25 -21.35 -50.22
CA SER A 291 12.82 -21.72 -50.18
C SER A 291 11.90 -20.49 -50.21
N THR A 292 10.84 -20.54 -51.01
CA THR A 292 9.80 -19.51 -51.06
C THR A 292 8.77 -19.68 -49.95
N VAL A 293 8.39 -18.57 -49.31
CA VAL A 293 7.52 -18.54 -48.13
C VAL A 293 6.06 -18.88 -48.48
N LYS A 294 5.45 -19.76 -47.68
CA LYS A 294 3.99 -19.87 -47.50
C LYS A 294 3.67 -19.88 -45.99
N ALA A 295 2.45 -19.49 -45.64
CA ALA A 295 2.06 -19.18 -44.27
C ALA A 295 1.41 -20.36 -43.52
N ARG A 296 1.41 -20.24 -42.18
CA ARG A 296 0.71 -21.05 -41.15
C ARG A 296 1.27 -22.47 -40.89
N ASP A 297 1.17 -23.04 -39.67
CA ASP A 297 0.49 -22.63 -38.42
C ASP A 297 1.31 -22.99 -37.15
N TYR A 298 0.79 -22.66 -35.95
CA TYR A 298 1.39 -22.64 -34.59
C TYR A 298 2.07 -23.92 -34.01
N LYS A 299 2.83 -24.74 -34.76
CA LYS A 299 3.75 -25.74 -34.17
C LYS A 299 5.07 -25.87 -34.92
N ASP A 300 6.09 -26.25 -34.15
CA ASP A 300 7.50 -26.40 -34.49
C ASP A 300 8.24 -25.07 -34.76
N ALA A 301 9.52 -25.03 -34.39
CA ALA A 301 10.32 -23.81 -34.33
C ALA A 301 11.17 -23.59 -35.59
N THR A 302 11.50 -22.32 -35.86
CA THR A 302 12.50 -21.92 -36.88
C THR A 302 13.46 -20.90 -36.29
N ASP A 303 14.75 -21.14 -36.47
CA ASP A 303 15.83 -20.25 -36.01
C ASP A 303 15.85 -18.90 -36.73
N LEU A 304 16.29 -17.86 -36.01
CA LEU A 304 16.73 -16.59 -36.60
C LEU A 304 18.20 -16.36 -36.25
N ALA A 305 19.09 -16.53 -37.23
CA ALA A 305 20.50 -16.20 -37.09
C ALA A 305 20.77 -14.73 -37.48
N VAL A 306 21.49 -13.99 -36.62
CA VAL A 306 22.05 -12.66 -36.91
C VAL A 306 23.50 -12.64 -36.42
N THR A 307 24.41 -12.10 -37.24
CA THR A 307 25.87 -12.21 -37.06
C THR A 307 26.52 -10.90 -36.62
N TYR A 308 27.66 -11.01 -35.92
CA TYR A 308 28.52 -9.87 -35.53
C TYR A 308 29.47 -9.41 -36.63
N SER A 309 29.76 -8.09 -36.65
CA SER A 309 31.00 -7.44 -37.11
C SER A 309 30.89 -5.93 -36.80
N ASP A 310 31.91 -5.15 -36.44
CA ASP A 310 33.27 -5.48 -36.01
C ASP A 310 33.90 -4.26 -35.29
N VAL A 311 35.09 -4.43 -34.70
CA VAL A 311 35.93 -3.38 -34.05
C VAL A 311 35.36 -2.76 -32.76
N SER A 312 35.77 -3.34 -31.62
CA SER A 312 36.06 -2.54 -30.42
C SER A 312 37.46 -1.90 -30.55
N ARG A 313 37.67 -0.70 -29.98
CA ARG A 313 39.00 -0.10 -29.79
C ARG A 313 39.23 0.15 -28.30
N THR A 314 40.29 -0.44 -27.76
CA THR A 314 40.78 -0.18 -26.41
C THR A 314 41.97 0.80 -26.41
N LEU A 315 42.00 1.67 -25.40
CA LEU A 315 43.14 2.39 -24.84
C LEU A 315 43.99 3.30 -25.76
N LEU A 316 43.98 4.60 -25.44
CA LEU A 316 45.18 5.46 -25.50
C LEU A 316 45.26 6.34 -24.25
N SER A 317 46.47 6.71 -23.84
CA SER A 317 46.74 7.61 -22.72
C SER A 317 46.79 9.09 -23.17
N LYS A 318 46.22 9.97 -22.33
CA LYS A 318 46.35 11.47 -22.26
C LYS A 318 46.89 12.23 -23.50
N SER A 319 46.26 13.31 -23.98
CA SER A 319 45.11 14.06 -23.45
C SER A 319 44.55 15.05 -24.48
N ASN A 320 43.23 15.31 -24.44
CA ASN A 320 42.63 16.66 -24.31
C ASN A 320 41.12 16.65 -24.61
N ASP A 321 40.37 17.40 -23.80
CA ASP A 321 39.11 18.11 -24.09
C ASP A 321 38.18 17.58 -25.19
N SER A 322 37.22 16.71 -24.84
CA SER A 322 35.79 17.06 -24.93
C SER A 322 34.86 16.03 -24.28
N MET A 323 33.63 16.47 -24.03
CA MET A 323 32.54 15.85 -23.27
C MET A 323 32.20 14.39 -23.62
N ALA A 324 31.65 13.71 -22.59
CA ALA A 324 31.04 12.37 -22.58
C ALA A 324 32.00 11.17 -22.59
N GLU A 325 32.21 10.60 -21.40
CA GLU A 325 32.63 9.21 -21.22
C GLU A 325 31.64 8.51 -20.28
N ASP A 326 30.90 7.54 -20.81
CA ASP A 326 30.05 6.65 -20.02
C ASP A 326 30.90 5.58 -19.33
N LEU A 327 30.62 5.31 -18.04
CA LEU A 327 31.27 4.24 -17.27
C LEU A 327 30.28 3.11 -17.01
N ASP A 328 30.40 2.08 -17.84
CA ASP A 328 29.59 0.86 -17.78
C ASP A 328 29.77 0.06 -16.48
N THR A 329 28.75 -0.74 -16.16
CA THR A 329 28.87 -1.83 -15.18
C THR A 329 27.86 -2.91 -15.57
N TYR A 330 28.37 -4.09 -15.92
CA TYR A 330 27.70 -4.97 -16.87
C TYR A 330 26.68 -5.94 -16.26
N ALA A 331 25.46 -5.87 -16.80
CA ALA A 331 24.28 -6.62 -16.37
C ALA A 331 23.08 -6.31 -17.34
N ILE A 332 22.67 -7.02 -18.43
CA ILE A 332 22.75 -8.41 -18.95
C ILE A 332 21.60 -9.36 -18.46
N HIS A 333 20.73 -9.93 -19.31
CA HIS A 333 19.56 -10.78 -18.91
C HIS A 333 19.32 -12.06 -19.76
N GLY A 334 18.58 -13.06 -19.27
CA GLY A 334 18.10 -14.24 -20.04
C GLY A 334 16.71 -14.05 -20.68
N THR A 335 16.46 -14.70 -21.82
CA THR A 335 15.27 -14.64 -22.70
C THR A 335 13.92 -14.33 -22.03
N GLN A 336 13.16 -13.39 -22.60
CA GLN A 336 11.73 -13.18 -22.34
C GLN A 336 10.93 -13.33 -23.65
N ASP A 337 9.75 -13.93 -23.56
CA ASP A 337 8.66 -13.75 -24.52
C ASP A 337 7.68 -12.64 -24.02
N PRO A 338 6.90 -12.01 -24.90
CA PRO A 338 6.02 -10.89 -24.54
C PRO A 338 4.61 -11.33 -24.12
N ASP A 339 4.10 -10.79 -23.01
CA ASP A 339 2.66 -10.84 -22.68
C ASP A 339 2.24 -9.60 -21.85
N THR A 340 0.94 -9.32 -21.79
CA THR A 340 0.36 -8.03 -21.36
C THR A 340 -0.34 -8.11 -20.00
N SER A 341 0.25 -7.48 -18.99
CA SER A 341 -0.43 -7.12 -17.73
C SER A 341 0.19 -5.85 -17.14
N HIS A 342 -0.65 -4.93 -16.67
CA HIS A 342 -0.25 -3.56 -16.31
C HIS A 342 -0.37 -3.22 -14.82
N GLU A 343 -0.94 -4.12 -14.00
CA GLU A 343 -1.36 -3.80 -12.62
C GLU A 343 -0.49 -4.43 -11.52
N LEU A 344 0.48 -5.29 -11.87
CA LEU A 344 1.27 -6.06 -10.90
C LEU A 344 2.79 -5.97 -11.15
N ALA A 345 3.52 -5.59 -10.10
CA ALA A 345 4.97 -5.77 -10.02
C ALA A 345 5.30 -7.23 -9.71
N HIS A 346 5.30 -8.09 -10.73
CA HIS A 346 5.65 -9.50 -10.58
C HIS A 346 7.13 -9.71 -10.20
N THR A 347 7.38 -10.71 -9.36
CA THR A 347 8.69 -11.37 -9.29
C THR A 347 8.98 -12.14 -10.59
N LEU A 348 10.24 -12.53 -10.79
CA LEU A 348 10.67 -13.27 -11.99
C LEU A 348 9.82 -14.53 -12.23
N GLY A 349 9.47 -14.77 -13.49
CA GLY A 349 8.41 -15.70 -13.89
C GLY A 349 8.65 -17.17 -13.53
N ARG A 350 7.56 -17.91 -13.30
CA ARG A 350 7.58 -19.35 -13.01
C ARG A 350 7.86 -20.19 -14.27
N ASN A 351 9.13 -20.41 -14.61
CA ASN A 351 9.52 -21.39 -15.62
C ASN A 351 9.33 -22.84 -15.11
N HIS A 352 8.08 -23.33 -15.12
CA HIS A 352 7.71 -24.76 -15.16
C HIS A 352 8.55 -25.77 -14.32
N GLY A 353 8.98 -25.37 -13.12
CA GLY A 353 9.71 -26.26 -12.19
C GLY A 353 11.23 -26.34 -12.41
N GLN A 354 11.85 -25.39 -13.11
CA GLN A 354 13.31 -25.19 -13.09
C GLN A 354 13.65 -23.79 -12.59
N GLU A 355 14.44 -23.73 -11.52
CA GLU A 355 14.72 -22.51 -10.76
C GLU A 355 15.96 -21.78 -11.29
N ASN A 356 15.81 -20.49 -11.60
CA ASN A 356 16.94 -19.57 -11.82
C ASN A 356 17.10 -18.69 -10.58
N ALA A 357 17.98 -19.11 -9.66
CA ALA A 357 18.26 -18.35 -8.43
C ALA A 357 18.96 -17.02 -8.74
N CYS A 358 18.23 -15.91 -8.67
CA CYS A 358 18.80 -14.57 -8.75
C CYS A 358 19.21 -14.10 -7.36
N ILE A 359 20.42 -13.54 -7.24
CA ILE A 359 20.99 -13.08 -5.97
C ILE A 359 21.52 -11.65 -6.16
N ALA A 360 21.05 -10.72 -5.34
CA ALA A 360 21.46 -9.32 -5.35
C ALA A 360 22.30 -8.99 -4.11
N PHE A 361 23.41 -8.27 -4.28
CA PHE A 361 24.40 -8.00 -3.23
C PHE A 361 25.02 -6.62 -3.37
N SER A 362 25.58 -6.05 -2.28
CA SER A 362 26.25 -4.74 -2.33
C SER A 362 27.78 -4.82 -2.28
N TYR A 363 28.39 -3.86 -2.99
CA TYR A 363 29.82 -3.79 -3.29
C TYR A 363 30.73 -3.87 -2.05
N LYS A 364 30.46 -3.09 -0.99
CA LYS A 364 31.42 -2.93 0.12
C LYS A 364 31.36 -4.01 1.19
N ASP A 365 30.35 -4.87 1.15
CA ASP A 365 30.11 -5.91 2.17
C ASP A 365 30.51 -7.32 1.66
N ASN A 366 31.23 -7.41 0.53
CA ASN A 366 31.75 -8.65 -0.08
C ASN A 366 30.70 -9.76 -0.30
N GLY A 367 29.44 -9.39 -0.54
CA GLY A 367 28.33 -10.35 -0.68
C GLY A 367 27.71 -10.81 0.63
N ALA A 368 28.11 -10.30 1.79
CA ALA A 368 27.53 -10.69 3.09
C ALA A 368 26.07 -10.23 3.30
N ASP A 369 25.55 -9.33 2.45
CA ASP A 369 24.15 -8.90 2.44
C ASP A 369 23.27 -9.66 1.41
N ALA A 370 23.90 -10.55 0.62
CA ALA A 370 23.28 -11.27 -0.49
C ALA A 370 22.18 -12.23 -0.05
N THR A 371 21.04 -12.20 -0.75
CA THR A 371 19.95 -13.17 -0.58
C THR A 371 19.22 -13.42 -1.90
N THR A 372 18.51 -14.55 -1.97
CA THR A 372 17.63 -14.96 -3.08
C THR A 372 16.40 -14.06 -3.27
N ASP A 373 15.84 -13.54 -2.17
CA ASP A 373 14.49 -12.94 -2.18
C ASP A 373 14.43 -11.44 -1.86
N LEU A 374 15.56 -10.81 -1.51
CA LEU A 374 15.62 -9.40 -1.11
C LEU A 374 16.80 -8.67 -1.77
N SER A 375 16.53 -7.47 -2.29
CA SER A 375 17.55 -6.57 -2.81
C SER A 375 18.24 -5.79 -1.68
N PRO A 376 19.56 -5.49 -1.82
CA PRO A 376 20.28 -4.61 -0.91
C PRO A 376 19.83 -3.15 -1.05
N THR A 377 20.25 -2.27 -0.14
CA THR A 377 19.87 -0.85 -0.19
C THR A 377 20.47 -0.15 -1.42
N LEU A 378 19.64 0.44 -2.28
CA LEU A 378 20.10 1.37 -3.32
C LEU A 378 20.91 2.53 -2.70
N ARG A 379 22.15 2.73 -3.18
CA ARG A 379 23.08 3.79 -2.74
C ARG A 379 23.44 4.68 -3.94
N ALA A 380 23.49 6.00 -3.76
CA ALA A 380 23.94 6.92 -4.79
C ALA A 380 25.48 7.04 -4.77
N GLY A 381 26.14 6.74 -5.88
CA GLY A 381 27.59 6.85 -6.03
C GLY A 381 28.02 8.14 -6.73
N ASN A 382 29.08 8.81 -6.23
CA ASN A 382 29.55 10.09 -6.78
C ASN A 382 31.05 10.13 -7.15
N HIS A 383 31.94 9.43 -6.43
CA HIS A 383 33.39 9.40 -6.68
C HIS A 383 34.11 8.35 -5.79
N ASP A 384 35.33 8.01 -6.17
CA ASP A 384 36.25 7.04 -5.55
C ASP A 384 36.56 7.33 -4.07
N THR A 385 36.85 8.60 -3.76
CA THR A 385 37.31 9.13 -2.47
C THR A 385 36.17 9.46 -1.51
N SER A 386 34.94 9.12 -1.89
CA SER A 386 33.75 9.32 -1.05
C SER A 386 33.69 8.34 0.14
N HIS A 387 32.95 8.71 1.18
CA HIS A 387 32.78 7.89 2.39
C HIS A 387 32.17 6.49 2.11
N ALA A 388 32.06 5.67 3.16
CA ALA A 388 31.48 4.32 3.11
C ALA A 388 30.16 4.24 2.30
N ASN A 389 29.37 5.30 2.27
CA ASN A 389 28.05 5.34 1.62
C ASN A 389 28.02 5.68 0.11
N GLY A 390 29.14 6.05 -0.56
CA GLY A 390 29.09 6.68 -1.91
C GLY A 390 29.96 6.11 -3.04
N GLY A 391 30.49 4.88 -2.92
CA GLY A 391 31.51 4.35 -3.84
C GLY A 391 30.99 3.70 -5.14
N GLN A 392 31.74 3.88 -6.23
CA GLN A 392 31.64 3.10 -7.48
C GLN A 392 32.32 1.71 -7.37
N PRO A 393 31.97 0.74 -8.24
CA PRO A 393 32.58 -0.59 -8.26
C PRO A 393 33.85 -0.68 -9.14
N PRO A 394 34.93 -1.36 -8.68
CA PRO A 394 36.01 -1.84 -9.53
C PRO A 394 35.65 -3.20 -10.15
N ALA A 395 36.24 -3.53 -11.29
CA ALA A 395 36.14 -4.88 -11.87
C ALA A 395 37.12 -5.85 -11.19
N ILE A 396 36.66 -7.04 -10.83
CA ILE A 396 37.49 -8.13 -10.28
C ILE A 396 37.60 -9.22 -11.34
N ALA A 397 38.84 -9.60 -11.69
CA ALA A 397 39.13 -10.76 -12.53
C ALA A 397 39.54 -11.95 -11.66
N ILE A 398 38.92 -13.11 -11.88
CA ILE A 398 39.29 -14.38 -11.22
C ILE A 398 40.17 -15.17 -12.19
N ALA A 399 41.38 -15.54 -11.78
CA ALA A 399 42.27 -16.36 -12.59
C ALA A 399 41.73 -17.80 -12.72
N GLY A 400 41.52 -18.26 -13.97
CA GLY A 400 40.89 -19.55 -14.27
C GLY A 400 41.62 -20.77 -13.70
N ASN A 401 42.93 -20.63 -13.41
CA ASN A 401 43.75 -21.67 -12.80
C ASN A 401 43.40 -21.97 -11.31
N THR A 402 42.59 -21.13 -10.66
CA THR A 402 42.09 -21.38 -9.29
C THR A 402 40.80 -22.19 -9.25
N ILE A 403 40.10 -22.35 -10.37
CA ILE A 403 38.83 -23.08 -10.44
C ILE A 403 39.08 -24.57 -10.25
N GLY A 404 38.41 -25.18 -9.26
CA GLY A 404 38.47 -26.62 -9.00
C GLY A 404 39.74 -27.14 -8.32
N ARG A 405 40.59 -26.26 -7.76
CA ARG A 405 41.79 -26.65 -6.98
C ARG A 405 41.60 -26.40 -5.48
N THR A 406 42.42 -27.05 -4.65
CA THR A 406 42.43 -26.80 -3.20
C THR A 406 43.02 -25.41 -2.89
N PRO A 407 42.66 -24.78 -1.76
CA PRO A 407 42.98 -23.37 -1.49
C PRO A 407 44.47 -23.01 -1.52
N GLU A 408 45.38 -23.96 -1.27
CA GLU A 408 46.83 -23.71 -1.25
C GLU A 408 47.44 -23.53 -2.65
N ASN A 409 46.72 -23.89 -3.72
CA ASN A 409 47.28 -24.01 -5.06
C ASN A 409 47.24 -22.72 -5.92
N GLY A 410 46.87 -21.58 -5.32
CA GLY A 410 47.05 -20.25 -5.90
C GLY A 410 48.26 -19.54 -5.29
N GLY A 411 48.88 -18.59 -6.02
CA GLY A 411 49.97 -17.76 -5.48
C GLY A 411 49.51 -17.04 -4.19
N ASN A 412 50.09 -17.44 -3.05
CA ASN A 412 49.69 -17.00 -1.70
C ASN A 412 48.18 -17.17 -1.37
N GLY A 413 47.49 -18.12 -2.01
CA GLY A 413 46.15 -18.58 -1.61
C GLY A 413 44.95 -17.68 -1.92
N THR A 414 45.12 -16.57 -2.67
CA THR A 414 44.02 -15.62 -2.98
C THR A 414 43.70 -15.47 -4.47
N GLY A 415 44.54 -15.97 -5.37
CA GLY A 415 44.29 -15.95 -6.83
C GLY A 415 44.37 -14.59 -7.51
N PHE A 416 44.80 -13.54 -6.79
CA PHE A 416 44.94 -12.17 -7.26
C PHE A 416 46.22 -11.53 -6.72
N ALA A 417 46.91 -10.75 -7.57
CA ALA A 417 48.01 -9.88 -7.18
C ALA A 417 47.92 -8.57 -7.97
N GLU A 418 48.06 -7.44 -7.27
CA GLU A 418 47.62 -6.11 -7.72
C GLU A 418 48.35 -5.60 -8.99
N GLU A 419 49.57 -6.08 -9.27
CA GLU A 419 50.37 -5.70 -10.44
C GLU A 419 50.67 -6.88 -11.41
N VAL A 420 50.00 -8.04 -11.29
CA VAL A 420 50.28 -9.23 -12.12
C VAL A 420 49.06 -9.69 -12.91
N GLY A 421 49.03 -9.36 -14.20
CA GLY A 421 48.11 -9.95 -15.17
C GLY A 421 48.61 -11.31 -15.68
N TYR A 422 47.86 -12.38 -15.45
CA TYR A 422 48.19 -13.72 -15.95
C TYR A 422 47.71 -13.93 -17.40
N THR A 423 48.59 -14.43 -18.26
CA THR A 423 48.27 -14.74 -19.67
C THR A 423 47.34 -15.94 -19.79
N LEU A 424 46.26 -15.81 -20.55
CA LEU A 424 45.34 -16.92 -20.86
C LEU A 424 46.05 -17.98 -21.72
N THR A 425 46.06 -19.25 -21.28
CA THR A 425 46.57 -20.38 -22.08
C THR A 425 45.44 -21.09 -22.82
N GLY A 426 45.71 -21.68 -23.98
CA GLY A 426 44.73 -22.48 -24.73
C GLY A 426 44.44 -23.87 -24.14
N THR A 427 45.03 -24.20 -22.99
CA THR A 427 44.98 -25.53 -22.35
C THR A 427 44.23 -25.56 -21.03
N ASP A 428 44.02 -24.41 -20.38
CA ASP A 428 43.25 -24.33 -19.13
C ASP A 428 41.74 -24.43 -19.40
N LEU A 429 41.02 -25.04 -18.47
CA LEU A 429 39.56 -25.16 -18.52
C LEU A 429 38.92 -23.85 -18.02
N HIS A 430 39.03 -22.79 -18.84
CA HIS A 430 38.42 -21.49 -18.57
C HIS A 430 36.91 -21.67 -18.35
N GLY A 431 36.42 -21.31 -17.16
CA GLY A 431 35.07 -21.61 -16.72
C GLY A 431 34.00 -20.90 -17.55
N VAL A 432 33.47 -21.55 -18.58
CA VAL A 432 32.34 -21.06 -19.36
C VAL A 432 31.06 -21.23 -18.54
N ALA A 433 30.72 -20.21 -17.75
CA ALA A 433 29.45 -20.11 -17.04
C ALA A 433 28.31 -19.86 -18.06
N VAL A 434 27.77 -20.93 -18.64
CA VAL A 434 26.67 -20.85 -19.61
C VAL A 434 25.40 -20.30 -18.94
N GLY A 435 24.74 -19.34 -19.59
CA GLY A 435 23.38 -18.89 -19.22
C GLY A 435 23.29 -17.83 -18.12
N MET A 436 24.34 -17.60 -17.33
CA MET A 436 24.34 -16.54 -16.31
C MET A 436 24.21 -15.15 -16.95
N ARG A 437 23.04 -14.52 -16.77
CA ARG A 437 22.71 -13.18 -17.24
C ARG A 437 21.82 -12.47 -16.20
N VAL A 438 22.41 -11.71 -15.26
CA VAL A 438 21.71 -10.92 -14.21
C VAL A 438 21.88 -9.42 -14.50
N ARG A 439 20.80 -8.61 -14.42
CA ARG A 439 20.71 -7.26 -15.04
C ARG A 439 20.71 -6.04 -14.10
N ARG A 440 21.12 -4.85 -14.60
CA ARG A 440 20.85 -3.55 -13.93
C ARG A 440 19.33 -3.43 -13.77
N LEU A 441 18.89 -3.00 -12.59
CA LEU A 441 17.50 -2.61 -12.37
C LEU A 441 17.23 -1.33 -13.16
N THR A 442 16.14 -1.30 -13.91
CA THR A 442 15.64 -0.10 -14.58
C THR A 442 15.23 0.95 -13.53
N PRO A 443 15.05 2.23 -13.90
CA PRO A 443 14.59 3.22 -12.93
C PRO A 443 13.17 2.91 -12.46
N VAL A 444 12.35 2.28 -13.30
CA VAL A 444 10.99 1.82 -12.95
C VAL A 444 11.02 0.75 -11.87
N GLU A 445 11.97 -0.18 -11.93
CA GLU A 445 12.15 -1.14 -10.83
C GLU A 445 12.69 -0.49 -9.56
N CYS A 446 13.50 0.57 -9.68
CA CYS A 446 13.97 1.32 -8.53
C CYS A 446 12.86 2.20 -7.91
N GLU A 447 11.97 2.77 -8.74
CA GLU A 447 10.72 3.42 -8.33
C GLU A 447 9.87 2.43 -7.53
N ARG A 448 9.61 1.23 -8.09
CA ARG A 448 8.88 0.13 -7.42
C ARG A 448 9.54 -0.32 -6.11
N LEU A 449 10.87 -0.49 -6.04
CA LEU A 449 11.59 -0.86 -4.81
C LEU A 449 11.53 0.19 -3.70
N GLN A 450 11.18 1.44 -4.04
CA GLN A 450 10.91 2.52 -3.08
C GLN A 450 9.39 2.77 -2.90
N GLY A 451 8.54 2.04 -3.62
CA GLY A 451 7.07 2.12 -3.59
C GLY A 451 6.48 3.33 -4.34
N PHE A 452 7.22 3.93 -5.26
CA PHE A 452 6.70 4.93 -6.19
C PHE A 452 5.91 4.30 -7.34
N PRO A 453 4.97 5.03 -7.96
CA PRO A 453 4.37 4.66 -9.24
C PRO A 453 5.43 4.49 -10.34
N ASP A 454 5.13 3.62 -11.31
CA ASP A 454 5.93 3.46 -12.50
C ASP A 454 6.10 4.80 -13.24
N ASN A 455 7.33 5.13 -13.63
CA ASN A 455 7.70 6.34 -14.35
C ASN A 455 7.54 7.65 -13.55
N HIS A 456 7.44 7.60 -12.22
CA HIS A 456 7.38 8.80 -11.35
C HIS A 456 8.51 9.80 -11.60
N THR A 457 9.69 9.36 -12.04
CA THR A 457 10.83 10.23 -12.38
C THR A 457 11.09 10.41 -13.88
N LEU A 458 10.22 9.88 -14.76
CA LEU A 458 10.34 10.02 -16.22
C LEU A 458 9.74 11.36 -16.69
N ILE A 459 10.48 12.45 -16.51
CA ILE A 459 10.02 13.81 -16.81
C ILE A 459 10.80 14.46 -17.96
N SER A 460 10.17 15.38 -18.69
CA SER A 460 10.89 16.25 -19.64
C SER A 460 11.90 17.11 -18.88
N TRP A 461 13.17 17.09 -19.29
CA TRP A 461 14.28 17.64 -18.51
C TRP A 461 15.27 18.42 -19.38
N ARG A 462 15.57 19.67 -19.00
CA ARG A 462 16.51 20.58 -19.70
C ARG A 462 16.27 20.68 -21.23
N GLY A 463 15.00 20.71 -21.64
CA GLY A 463 14.62 20.82 -23.06
C GLY A 463 14.67 19.52 -23.85
N LYS A 464 14.89 18.38 -23.17
CA LYS A 464 14.62 17.03 -23.70
C LYS A 464 13.22 16.57 -23.29
N ASP A 465 12.59 15.76 -24.14
CA ASP A 465 11.32 15.11 -23.80
C ASP A 465 11.51 14.01 -22.75
N ALA A 466 10.40 13.58 -22.13
CA ALA A 466 10.42 12.58 -21.07
C ALA A 466 11.06 11.24 -21.48
N ALA A 467 10.95 10.84 -22.75
CA ALA A 467 11.60 9.65 -23.30
C ALA A 467 13.15 9.73 -23.27
N ASP A 468 13.70 10.94 -23.31
CA ASP A 468 15.14 11.24 -23.25
C ASP A 468 15.61 11.64 -21.83
N CYS A 469 14.77 11.43 -20.81
CA CYS A 469 15.07 11.75 -19.42
C CYS A 469 16.30 10.94 -18.92
N PRO A 470 17.37 11.59 -18.42
CA PRO A 470 18.62 10.90 -18.10
C PRO A 470 18.48 10.02 -16.85
N ASP A 471 18.51 8.71 -17.07
CA ASP A 471 18.49 7.63 -16.08
C ASP A 471 19.39 7.89 -14.85
N GLY A 472 20.60 8.42 -15.03
CA GLY A 472 21.50 8.76 -13.92
C GLY A 472 20.92 9.76 -12.91
N GLN A 473 20.07 10.69 -13.35
CA GLN A 473 19.35 11.61 -12.46
C GLN A 473 18.19 10.89 -11.75
N ARG A 474 17.48 10.02 -12.48
CA ARG A 474 16.41 9.16 -11.93
C ARG A 474 16.94 8.30 -10.78
N TYR A 475 17.98 7.49 -11.02
CA TYR A 475 18.59 6.63 -9.98
C TYR A 475 19.09 7.41 -8.77
N LYS A 476 19.72 8.58 -8.97
CA LYS A 476 20.19 9.44 -7.86
C LYS A 476 19.02 9.91 -7.00
N ALA A 477 17.96 10.42 -7.64
CA ALA A 477 16.78 10.95 -6.96
C ALA A 477 16.03 9.84 -6.20
N ILE A 478 15.82 8.68 -6.83
CA ILE A 478 15.21 7.49 -6.22
C ILE A 478 16.06 6.96 -5.06
N GLY A 479 17.39 6.89 -5.22
CA GLY A 479 18.32 6.41 -4.20
C GLY A 479 18.39 7.31 -2.96
N ASN A 480 18.21 8.62 -3.14
CA ASN A 480 18.14 9.60 -2.05
C ASN A 480 16.75 9.62 -1.37
N SER A 481 15.68 9.21 -2.05
CA SER A 481 14.31 9.31 -1.55
C SER A 481 13.97 8.41 -0.34
N MET A 482 12.94 8.78 0.41
CA MET A 482 12.31 7.93 1.42
C MET A 482 11.51 6.80 0.72
N ALA A 483 11.21 5.71 1.45
CA ALA A 483 10.36 4.64 0.94
C ALA A 483 8.88 4.97 1.19
N VAL A 484 8.08 5.10 0.13
CA VAL A 484 6.67 5.51 0.17
C VAL A 484 5.83 4.70 1.17
N PRO A 485 5.92 3.35 1.26
CA PRO A 485 5.07 2.60 2.18
C PRO A 485 5.43 2.80 3.66
N VAL A 486 6.70 3.12 3.97
CA VAL A 486 7.11 3.48 5.33
C VAL A 486 6.54 4.85 5.70
N MET A 487 6.58 5.80 4.76
CA MET A 487 5.92 7.11 4.95
C MET A 487 4.40 6.95 5.11
N ARG A 488 3.76 6.06 4.34
CA ARG A 488 2.32 5.79 4.44
C ARG A 488 1.96 5.25 5.82
N TRP A 489 2.69 4.23 6.29
CA TRP A 489 2.51 3.69 7.64
C TRP A 489 2.69 4.76 8.72
N ILE A 490 3.70 5.63 8.62
CA ILE A 490 3.88 6.75 9.55
C ILE A 490 2.67 7.71 9.49
N GLY A 491 2.15 8.03 8.29
CA GLY A 491 0.98 8.89 8.12
C GLY A 491 -0.31 8.29 8.71
N GLU A 492 -0.56 7.01 8.45
CA GLU A 492 -1.68 6.25 9.02
C GLU A 492 -1.60 6.21 10.57
N ARG A 493 -0.40 5.96 11.11
CA ARG A 493 -0.15 5.97 12.55
C ARG A 493 -0.32 7.36 13.17
N ILE A 494 0.10 8.43 12.50
CA ILE A 494 -0.17 9.81 12.92
C ILE A 494 -1.67 10.11 12.87
N ALA A 495 -2.39 9.68 11.82
CA ALA A 495 -3.83 9.87 11.71
C ALA A 495 -4.60 9.15 12.84
N ALA A 496 -4.15 7.96 13.23
CA ALA A 496 -4.74 7.17 14.31
C ALA A 496 -4.36 7.64 15.73
N ALA A 497 -3.14 8.17 15.93
CA ALA A 497 -2.67 8.71 17.20
C ALA A 497 -3.17 10.15 17.49
N ARG A 498 -3.87 10.78 16.55
CA ARG A 498 -4.66 11.98 16.85
C ARG A 498 -5.92 11.58 17.60
N PRO A 499 -6.33 12.31 18.65
CA PRO A 499 -7.65 12.12 19.23
C PRO A 499 -8.66 12.44 18.14
N ALA A 500 -9.67 11.58 17.99
CA ALA A 500 -10.73 11.78 17.01
C ALA A 500 -11.30 13.19 17.20
N GLU A 501 -11.27 14.01 16.14
CA GLU A 501 -11.93 15.30 16.18
C GLU A 501 -13.40 15.07 16.47
N GLU A 502 -13.90 15.65 17.58
CA GLU A 502 -15.33 15.64 17.88
C GLU A 502 -16.06 16.47 16.83
N SER A 503 -16.36 15.85 15.69
CA SER A 503 -17.31 16.34 14.71
C SER A 503 -18.57 16.71 15.48
N LYS A 504 -18.99 17.99 15.40
CA LYS A 504 -20.12 18.54 16.18
C LYS A 504 -21.27 17.54 16.16
N PRO A 505 -21.71 17.01 17.32
CA PRO A 505 -22.38 15.71 17.40
C PRO A 505 -23.55 15.64 16.43
N ARG A 506 -23.37 14.86 15.36
CA ARG A 506 -24.23 14.91 14.18
C ARG A 506 -25.65 14.50 14.57
N THR A 507 -26.59 15.44 14.48
CA THR A 507 -27.96 15.25 14.94
C THR A 507 -28.74 14.35 13.98
N TRP A 508 -28.62 13.04 14.19
CA TRP A 508 -29.31 12.01 13.41
C TRP A 508 -30.83 12.19 13.46
N ARG A 509 -31.47 12.21 12.29
CA ARG A 509 -32.93 12.27 12.14
C ARG A 509 -33.52 10.87 12.29
N ARG A 510 -34.56 10.74 13.11
CA ARG A 510 -35.29 9.46 13.28
C ARG A 510 -36.17 9.17 12.08
N PRO A 511 -36.41 7.88 11.75
CA PRO A 511 -37.44 7.50 10.80
C PRO A 511 -38.85 7.69 11.38
N PHE A 512 -39.81 8.08 10.55
CA PHE A 512 -41.21 8.26 10.96
C PHE A 512 -41.95 6.93 11.20
N LEU A 513 -41.39 5.77 10.82
CA LEU A 513 -41.92 4.45 11.14
C LEU A 513 -41.14 3.77 12.28
N LYS A 514 -41.85 3.03 13.13
CA LYS A 514 -41.25 1.94 13.91
C LYS A 514 -40.93 0.82 12.92
N TRP A 515 -39.67 0.42 12.78
CA TRP A 515 -39.28 -0.66 11.86
C TRP A 515 -38.33 -1.65 12.53
N ALA A 516 -38.55 -2.95 12.29
CA ALA A 516 -37.64 -3.99 12.76
C ALA A 516 -36.29 -3.88 12.04
N GLY A 517 -35.19 -4.13 12.75
CA GLY A 517 -33.83 -3.99 12.20
C GLY A 517 -33.33 -2.55 11.98
N GLY A 518 -34.18 -1.53 12.21
CA GLY A 518 -33.93 -0.13 11.85
C GLY A 518 -32.58 0.42 12.35
N LYS A 519 -31.72 0.82 11.41
CA LYS A 519 -30.29 1.09 11.59
C LYS A 519 -29.90 2.38 12.30
N TYR A 520 -30.84 3.08 12.93
CA TYR A 520 -30.61 4.36 13.59
C TYR A 520 -29.43 4.35 14.59
N SER A 521 -29.22 3.25 15.32
CA SER A 521 -28.11 3.11 16.28
C SER A 521 -26.74 2.82 15.64
N LEU A 522 -26.71 2.41 14.37
CA LEU A 522 -25.48 2.12 13.61
C LEU A 522 -25.11 3.26 12.65
N LEU A 523 -25.91 4.35 12.58
CA LEU A 523 -25.65 5.48 11.69
C LEU A 523 -24.23 6.07 11.79
N PRO A 524 -23.58 6.22 12.97
CA PRO A 524 -22.20 6.72 13.02
C PRO A 524 -21.18 5.83 12.29
N GLU A 525 -21.32 4.51 12.35
CA GLU A 525 -20.42 3.58 11.65
C GLU A 525 -20.80 3.44 10.18
N LEU A 526 -22.10 3.42 9.85
CA LEU A 526 -22.57 3.38 8.47
C LEU A 526 -22.20 4.65 7.72
N ASP A 527 -22.27 5.82 8.35
CA ASP A 527 -21.81 7.08 7.77
C ASP A 527 -20.28 7.16 7.66
N ARG A 528 -19.53 6.51 8.55
CA ARG A 528 -18.07 6.37 8.40
C ARG A 528 -17.68 5.47 7.23
N LEU A 529 -18.40 4.36 7.04
CA LEU A 529 -18.06 3.32 6.04
C LEU A 529 -18.63 3.61 4.65
N ILE A 530 -19.83 4.17 4.54
CA ILE A 530 -20.48 4.44 3.25
C ILE A 530 -19.88 5.74 2.65
N PRO A 531 -19.26 5.69 1.46
CA PRO A 531 -18.61 6.82 0.81
C PRO A 531 -19.62 7.78 0.17
N ALA A 532 -19.13 8.81 -0.50
CA ALA A 532 -19.95 9.63 -1.41
C ALA A 532 -20.18 8.93 -2.76
N GLY A 533 -21.23 9.32 -3.47
CA GLY A 533 -21.58 8.77 -4.77
C GLY A 533 -22.70 9.53 -5.48
N LYS A 534 -22.89 9.26 -6.78
CA LYS A 534 -23.87 9.94 -7.64
C LYS A 534 -25.32 9.70 -7.16
N ARG A 535 -25.57 8.49 -6.65
CA ARG A 535 -26.89 8.02 -6.19
C ARG A 535 -26.70 6.92 -5.15
N LEU A 536 -27.47 6.97 -4.05
CA LEU A 536 -27.59 5.88 -3.10
C LEU A 536 -28.76 4.95 -3.50
N ILE A 537 -28.53 3.65 -3.44
CA ILE A 537 -29.52 2.62 -3.74
C ILE A 537 -29.73 1.78 -2.48
N GLU A 538 -30.95 1.76 -1.93
CA GLU A 538 -31.34 0.89 -0.81
C GLU A 538 -32.37 -0.15 -1.30
N PRO A 539 -31.97 -1.41 -1.58
CA PRO A 539 -32.89 -2.49 -2.00
C PRO A 539 -33.78 -3.06 -0.89
N PHE A 540 -33.58 -2.62 0.35
CA PHE A 540 -34.30 -3.03 1.56
C PHE A 540 -34.60 -1.80 2.44
N VAL A 541 -35.17 -0.73 1.86
CA VAL A 541 -35.22 0.59 2.53
C VAL A 541 -35.95 0.55 3.88
N GLY A 542 -37.02 -0.26 4.02
CA GLY A 542 -37.72 -0.49 5.27
C GLY A 542 -38.09 0.78 6.04
N GLY A 543 -37.42 1.02 7.17
CA GLY A 543 -37.63 2.22 7.99
C GLY A 543 -37.00 3.51 7.41
N GLY A 544 -36.08 3.41 6.44
CA GLY A 544 -35.47 4.56 5.77
C GLY A 544 -34.37 5.27 6.56
N SER A 545 -33.71 4.57 7.49
CA SER A 545 -32.75 5.22 8.41
C SER A 545 -31.53 5.81 7.71
N VAL A 546 -31.02 5.18 6.63
CA VAL A 546 -29.77 5.60 5.98
C VAL A 546 -30.01 6.77 5.02
N PHE A 547 -30.90 6.68 4.02
CA PHE A 547 -31.15 7.82 3.12
C PHE A 547 -31.62 9.09 3.85
N LEU A 548 -32.42 8.97 4.93
CA LEU A 548 -32.84 10.13 5.72
C LEU A 548 -31.64 10.90 6.31
N ASN A 549 -30.53 10.21 6.59
CA ASN A 549 -29.34 10.76 7.23
C ASN A 549 -28.15 10.98 6.28
N SER A 550 -28.11 10.35 5.11
CA SER A 550 -27.03 10.55 4.14
C SER A 550 -27.14 11.91 3.42
N ASP A 551 -26.07 12.70 3.44
CA ASP A 551 -25.88 13.94 2.66
C ASP A 551 -24.80 13.80 1.58
N LYS A 552 -24.07 12.67 1.56
CA LYS A 552 -23.03 12.34 0.58
C LYS A 552 -23.57 11.93 -0.81
N HIS A 553 -24.87 12.05 -1.03
CA HIS A 553 -25.59 11.56 -2.22
C HIS A 553 -26.70 12.54 -2.61
N GLU A 554 -26.76 12.92 -3.88
CA GLU A 554 -27.79 13.83 -4.41
C GLU A 554 -29.11 13.16 -4.76
N ARG A 555 -29.11 11.83 -4.99
CA ARG A 555 -30.23 11.07 -5.55
C ARG A 555 -30.38 9.72 -4.85
N PHE A 556 -31.61 9.21 -4.79
CA PHE A 556 -31.93 7.99 -4.08
C PHE A 556 -32.81 7.05 -4.91
N LEU A 557 -32.48 5.76 -4.96
CA LEU A 557 -33.37 4.69 -5.43
C LEU A 557 -33.71 3.78 -4.25
N LEU A 558 -34.95 3.85 -3.80
CA LEU A 558 -35.41 3.27 -2.55
C LEU A 558 -36.46 2.20 -2.86
N ALA A 559 -36.14 0.95 -2.53
CA ALA A 559 -36.97 -0.19 -2.84
C ALA A 559 -37.23 -1.09 -1.64
N ASP A 560 -38.38 -1.75 -1.67
CA ASP A 560 -38.80 -2.77 -0.72
C ASP A 560 -39.78 -3.73 -1.40
N VAL A 561 -39.95 -4.93 -0.85
CA VAL A 561 -41.00 -5.87 -1.26
C VAL A 561 -42.37 -5.49 -0.69
N ASN A 562 -42.41 -4.71 0.39
CA ASN A 562 -43.64 -4.25 1.01
C ASN A 562 -44.30 -3.13 0.19
N ALA A 563 -45.33 -3.49 -0.57
CA ALA A 563 -46.10 -2.55 -1.38
C ALA A 563 -46.78 -1.42 -0.59
N ASP A 564 -47.21 -1.68 0.65
CA ASP A 564 -47.89 -0.68 1.48
C ASP A 564 -46.91 0.37 2.03
N LEU A 565 -45.69 -0.04 2.37
CA LEU A 565 -44.59 0.84 2.74
C LEU A 565 -44.24 1.78 1.58
N ILE A 566 -44.07 1.23 0.38
CA ILE A 566 -43.74 2.02 -0.81
C ILE A 566 -44.91 2.94 -1.20
N ASN A 567 -46.17 2.49 -1.07
CA ASN A 567 -47.35 3.36 -1.22
C ASN A 567 -47.33 4.52 -0.21
N LEU A 568 -47.02 4.28 1.06
CA LEU A 568 -46.90 5.35 2.06
C LEU A 568 -45.79 6.34 1.69
N TYR A 569 -44.63 5.86 1.25
CA TYR A 569 -43.52 6.72 0.80
C TYR A 569 -43.92 7.57 -0.42
N GLN A 570 -44.58 6.98 -1.42
CA GLN A 570 -45.07 7.67 -2.61
C GLN A 570 -46.17 8.69 -2.27
N MET A 571 -47.14 8.35 -1.44
CA MET A 571 -48.21 9.27 -1.05
C MET A 571 -47.69 10.42 -0.18
N LEU A 572 -46.68 10.21 0.68
CA LEU A 572 -46.00 11.29 1.40
C LEU A 572 -45.11 12.17 0.50
N ALA A 573 -44.67 11.66 -0.66
CA ALA A 573 -43.94 12.46 -1.64
C ALA A 573 -44.87 13.34 -2.51
N VAL A 574 -46.07 12.84 -2.84
CA VAL A 574 -46.98 13.48 -3.81
C VAL A 574 -48.15 14.23 -3.15
N VAL A 575 -48.78 13.67 -2.12
CA VAL A 575 -49.93 14.25 -1.40
C VAL A 575 -49.75 14.25 0.14
N PRO A 576 -48.60 14.72 0.68
CA PRO A 576 -48.27 14.64 2.11
C PRO A 576 -49.35 15.25 3.01
N ASP A 577 -49.87 16.42 2.64
CA ASP A 577 -50.79 17.17 3.50
C ASP A 577 -52.16 16.47 3.65
N SER A 578 -52.57 15.67 2.66
CA SER A 578 -53.75 14.79 2.75
C SER A 578 -53.50 13.55 3.61
N VAL A 579 -52.35 12.87 3.45
CA VAL A 579 -51.96 11.72 4.30
C VAL A 579 -51.84 12.14 5.76
N ILE A 580 -51.19 13.28 6.03
CA ILE A 580 -51.06 13.87 7.36
C ILE A 580 -52.45 14.23 7.91
N GLY A 581 -53.33 14.83 7.10
CA GLY A 581 -54.69 15.18 7.49
C GLY A 581 -55.50 13.98 8.00
N GLU A 582 -55.56 12.88 7.24
CA GLU A 582 -56.30 11.68 7.66
C GLU A 582 -55.62 10.95 8.82
N ALA A 583 -54.28 10.87 8.82
CA ALA A 583 -53.55 10.23 9.93
C ALA A 583 -53.74 10.99 11.25
N ILE A 584 -53.69 12.34 11.25
CA ILE A 584 -53.92 13.14 12.45
C ILE A 584 -55.33 12.92 13.03
N LYS A 585 -56.37 12.79 12.19
CA LYS A 585 -57.73 12.45 12.66
C LYS A 585 -57.73 11.09 13.36
N ALA A 586 -57.13 10.07 12.75
CA ALA A 586 -57.08 8.74 13.33
C ALA A 586 -56.32 8.69 14.67
N PHE A 587 -55.14 9.31 14.75
CA PHE A 587 -54.34 9.36 15.98
C PHE A 587 -55.04 10.14 17.12
N ARG A 588 -55.90 11.12 16.81
CA ARG A 588 -56.63 11.93 17.82
C ARG A 588 -57.92 11.28 18.31
N HIS A 589 -58.61 10.53 17.46
CA HIS A 589 -60.00 10.13 17.72
C HIS A 589 -60.21 8.61 17.82
N LEU A 590 -59.26 7.79 17.36
CA LEU A 590 -59.44 6.35 17.13
C LEU A 590 -58.40 5.52 17.92
N ASN A 591 -58.02 5.94 19.13
CA ASN A 591 -57.00 5.27 19.96
C ASN A 591 -57.60 4.22 20.93
N ASP A 592 -58.40 3.32 20.39
CA ASP A 592 -59.11 2.24 21.09
C ASP A 592 -59.07 0.93 20.28
N VAL A 593 -59.53 -0.17 20.87
CA VAL A 593 -59.35 -1.50 20.25
C VAL A 593 -60.41 -1.78 19.17
N GLU A 594 -61.61 -1.23 19.33
CA GLU A 594 -62.73 -1.33 18.40
C GLU A 594 -62.40 -0.64 17.07
N ASN A 595 -61.99 0.63 17.11
CA ASN A 595 -61.59 1.38 15.92
C ASN A 595 -60.28 0.84 15.29
N TYR A 596 -59.33 0.36 16.09
CA TYR A 596 -58.14 -0.32 15.55
C TYR A 596 -58.51 -1.56 14.73
N ILE A 597 -59.46 -2.37 15.21
CA ILE A 597 -59.97 -3.55 14.49
C ILE A 597 -60.66 -3.11 13.19
N ALA A 598 -61.52 -2.10 13.24
CA ALA A 598 -62.22 -1.58 12.05
C ALA A 598 -61.26 -1.04 10.97
N ILE A 599 -60.26 -0.23 11.35
CA ILE A 599 -59.24 0.28 10.42
C ILE A 599 -58.42 -0.87 9.82
N ARG A 600 -58.04 -1.84 10.64
CA ARG A 600 -57.30 -3.03 10.20
C ARG A 600 -58.11 -3.87 9.20
N GLU A 601 -59.42 -3.99 9.40
CA GLU A 601 -60.29 -4.77 8.53
C GLU A 601 -60.56 -4.05 7.20
N ALA A 602 -60.81 -2.75 7.20
CA ALA A 602 -60.88 -1.95 5.97
C ALA A 602 -59.55 -1.95 5.18
N PHE A 603 -58.42 -1.92 5.89
CA PHE A 603 -57.08 -2.04 5.30
C PHE A 603 -56.84 -3.42 4.68
N ASN A 604 -57.21 -4.51 5.36
CA ASN A 604 -57.07 -5.87 4.84
C ASN A 604 -58.03 -6.15 3.68
N ALA A 605 -59.27 -5.64 3.74
CA ALA A 605 -60.28 -5.77 2.69
C ALA A 605 -60.01 -4.89 1.45
N GLN A 606 -58.90 -4.14 1.42
CA GLN A 606 -58.50 -3.23 0.33
C GLN A 606 -59.57 -2.17 -0.01
N GLN A 607 -60.38 -1.77 0.96
CA GLN A 607 -61.47 -0.80 0.77
C GLN A 607 -60.99 0.67 0.77
N LEU A 608 -59.75 0.90 1.20
CA LEU A 608 -59.13 2.23 1.33
C LEU A 608 -58.42 2.64 0.03
N ASN A 609 -58.60 3.88 -0.41
CA ASN A 609 -57.82 4.46 -1.51
C ASN A 609 -56.33 4.62 -1.13
N ALA A 610 -55.45 4.90 -2.10
CA ALA A 610 -54.00 4.97 -1.87
C ALA A 610 -53.58 5.92 -0.72
N THR A 611 -54.23 7.07 -0.58
CA THR A 611 -53.96 8.08 0.47
C THR A 611 -54.48 7.62 1.83
N GLU A 612 -55.71 7.10 1.89
CA GLU A 612 -56.29 6.51 3.09
C GLU A 612 -55.49 5.30 3.57
N ARG A 613 -55.04 4.45 2.65
CA ARG A 613 -54.21 3.27 2.91
C ARG A 613 -52.83 3.65 3.47
N ALA A 614 -52.23 4.74 2.97
CA ALA A 614 -51.00 5.30 3.52
C ALA A 614 -51.22 5.80 4.97
N ALA A 615 -52.27 6.59 5.22
CA ALA A 615 -52.61 7.08 6.56
C ALA A 615 -52.91 5.91 7.53
N ALA A 616 -53.64 4.89 7.07
CA ALA A 616 -53.95 3.68 7.83
C ALA A 616 -52.69 2.85 8.14
N PHE A 617 -51.74 2.71 7.20
CA PHE A 617 -50.46 2.02 7.47
C PHE A 617 -49.66 2.74 8.56
N LEU A 618 -49.57 4.07 8.51
CA LEU A 618 -48.90 4.87 9.53
C LEU A 618 -49.59 4.76 10.90
N TYR A 619 -50.93 4.78 10.92
CA TYR A 619 -51.73 4.52 12.12
C TYR A 619 -51.42 3.13 12.67
N LEU A 620 -51.60 2.06 11.88
CA LEU A 620 -51.36 0.67 12.29
C LEU A 620 -49.93 0.50 12.82
N ASN A 621 -48.92 1.06 12.15
CA ASN A 621 -47.53 1.03 12.60
C ASN A 621 -47.29 1.70 13.97
N ARG A 622 -47.95 2.81 14.26
CA ARG A 622 -47.77 3.48 15.56
C ARG A 622 -48.60 2.83 16.68
N HIS A 623 -49.73 2.20 16.34
CA HIS A 623 -50.73 1.68 17.28
C HIS A 623 -50.65 0.16 17.52
N CYS A 624 -50.09 -0.66 16.62
CA CYS A 624 -49.97 -2.11 16.79
C CYS A 624 -48.87 -2.49 17.79
N PHE A 625 -48.91 -3.74 18.27
CA PHE A 625 -47.92 -4.28 19.20
C PHE A 625 -46.47 -4.13 18.66
N ASN A 626 -45.65 -3.38 19.39
CA ASN A 626 -44.26 -3.01 19.08
C ASN A 626 -44.03 -2.30 17.73
N GLY A 627 -45.08 -1.90 17.02
CA GLY A 627 -44.97 -1.34 15.66
C GLY A 627 -44.50 -2.34 14.61
N LEU A 628 -44.75 -3.63 14.84
CA LEU A 628 -44.43 -4.69 13.88
C LEU A 628 -45.39 -4.61 12.67
N MET A 629 -44.83 -4.49 11.47
CA MET A 629 -45.58 -4.70 10.22
C MET A 629 -45.40 -6.15 9.77
N ARG A 630 -46.42 -6.97 9.98
CA ARG A 630 -46.42 -8.40 9.64
C ARG A 630 -47.75 -8.83 9.04
N TYR A 631 -47.66 -9.62 7.98
CA TYR A 631 -48.77 -10.15 7.21
C TYR A 631 -48.86 -11.68 7.38
N ASN A 632 -50.00 -12.27 7.05
CA ASN A 632 -50.13 -13.73 6.89
C ASN A 632 -49.80 -14.15 5.43
N LEU A 633 -49.97 -15.44 5.11
CA LEU A 633 -49.71 -15.96 3.76
C LEU A 633 -50.68 -15.40 2.71
N ASP A 634 -51.90 -15.02 3.11
CA ASP A 634 -52.92 -14.41 2.26
C ASP A 634 -52.70 -12.90 2.02
N GLY A 635 -51.63 -12.31 2.58
CA GLY A 635 -51.31 -10.89 2.46
C GLY A 635 -52.09 -9.96 3.41
N PHE A 636 -52.78 -10.49 4.42
CA PHE A 636 -53.50 -9.69 5.42
C PHE A 636 -52.60 -9.35 6.62
N PHE A 637 -52.57 -8.07 7.01
CA PHE A 637 -51.88 -7.61 8.21
C PHE A 637 -52.55 -8.18 9.47
N ASN A 638 -51.77 -8.82 10.34
CA ASN A 638 -52.31 -9.68 11.41
C ASN A 638 -51.83 -9.32 12.84
N VAL A 639 -51.25 -8.13 13.05
CA VAL A 639 -50.70 -7.74 14.36
C VAL A 639 -51.81 -7.17 15.27
N GLY A 640 -51.74 -7.52 16.55
CA GLY A 640 -52.70 -7.08 17.57
C GLY A 640 -52.49 -5.65 18.07
N TRP A 641 -53.50 -5.13 18.76
CA TRP A 641 -53.50 -3.79 19.39
C TRP A 641 -52.36 -3.62 20.40
N GLY A 642 -51.63 -2.51 20.31
CA GLY A 642 -50.44 -2.23 21.12
C GLY A 642 -50.72 -1.63 22.51
N LYS A 643 -51.97 -1.24 22.80
CA LYS A 643 -52.39 -0.67 24.11
C LYS A 643 -51.60 0.56 24.58
N TYR A 644 -51.13 1.39 23.65
CA TYR A 644 -50.41 2.61 23.96
C TYR A 644 -51.35 3.74 24.44
N LYS A 645 -51.02 4.39 25.57
CA LYS A 645 -51.85 5.47 26.13
C LYS A 645 -51.98 6.69 25.22
N ALA A 646 -50.91 7.05 24.53
CA ALA A 646 -50.85 8.16 23.57
C ALA A 646 -49.78 7.85 22.51
N PRO A 647 -50.16 7.32 21.33
CA PRO A 647 -49.24 7.08 20.22
C PRO A 647 -48.64 8.39 19.68
N TYR A 648 -47.31 8.49 19.66
CA TYR A 648 -46.63 9.65 19.07
C TYR A 648 -46.84 9.73 17.56
N PHE A 649 -47.39 10.87 17.11
CA PHE A 649 -47.54 11.21 15.70
C PHE A 649 -46.27 11.90 15.16
N PRO A 650 -45.57 11.31 14.17
CA PRO A 650 -44.23 11.74 13.76
C PRO A 650 -44.23 12.84 12.70
N GLU A 651 -44.82 13.99 13.02
CA GLU A 651 -44.99 15.08 12.05
C GLU A 651 -43.64 15.67 11.58
N GLU A 652 -42.69 15.83 12.50
CA GLU A 652 -41.36 16.39 12.19
C GLU A 652 -40.54 15.43 11.32
N GLU A 653 -40.58 14.13 11.60
CA GLU A 653 -39.90 13.13 10.77
C GLU A 653 -40.56 12.97 9.38
N ILE A 654 -41.88 13.15 9.27
CA ILE A 654 -42.58 13.20 7.97
C ILE A 654 -42.19 14.46 7.18
N ARG A 655 -42.11 15.62 7.84
CA ARG A 655 -41.64 16.87 7.21
C ARG A 655 -40.17 16.73 6.76
N ALA A 656 -39.33 16.06 7.53
CA ALA A 656 -37.95 15.73 7.15
C ALA A 656 -37.87 14.76 5.96
N PHE A 657 -38.75 13.75 5.88
CA PHE A 657 -38.86 12.87 4.72
C PHE A 657 -39.26 13.65 3.46
N ARG A 658 -40.29 14.51 3.53
CA ARG A 658 -40.76 15.35 2.41
C ARG A 658 -39.65 16.23 1.84
N GLN A 659 -38.77 16.77 2.69
CA GLN A 659 -37.61 17.56 2.24
C GLN A 659 -36.66 16.77 1.33
N LYS A 660 -36.53 15.45 1.54
CA LYS A 660 -35.67 14.57 0.72
C LYS A 660 -36.40 13.84 -0.40
N SER A 661 -37.71 13.60 -0.30
CA SER A 661 -38.45 12.77 -1.25
C SER A 661 -38.43 13.29 -2.70
N HIS A 662 -38.16 14.59 -2.90
CA HIS A 662 -37.94 15.18 -4.23
C HIS A 662 -36.73 14.60 -4.99
N ALA A 663 -35.77 14.00 -4.29
CA ALA A 663 -34.59 13.33 -4.85
C ALA A 663 -34.73 11.79 -4.94
N CYS A 664 -35.90 11.25 -4.58
CA CYS A 664 -36.11 9.81 -4.41
C CYS A 664 -36.97 9.19 -5.52
N VAL A 665 -36.53 8.04 -6.03
CA VAL A 665 -37.36 7.11 -6.81
C VAL A 665 -37.77 5.96 -5.89
N PHE A 666 -39.07 5.76 -5.70
CA PHE A 666 -39.64 4.72 -4.82
C PHE A 666 -40.19 3.55 -5.64
N MET A 667 -39.71 2.32 -5.39
CA MET A 667 -40.03 1.15 -6.21
C MET A 667 -40.40 -0.09 -5.38
N THR A 668 -41.60 -0.65 -5.61
CA THR A 668 -41.97 -1.96 -5.06
C THR A 668 -41.26 -3.06 -5.86
N ALA A 669 -40.21 -3.65 -5.30
CA ALA A 669 -39.38 -4.65 -5.95
C ALA A 669 -38.52 -5.46 -4.97
N GLY A 670 -38.25 -6.72 -5.31
CA GLY A 670 -37.22 -7.53 -4.67
C GLY A 670 -35.80 -7.10 -5.06
N PHE A 671 -34.84 -7.39 -4.18
CA PHE A 671 -33.47 -6.85 -4.23
C PHE A 671 -32.76 -7.03 -5.57
N GLU A 672 -32.89 -8.20 -6.23
CA GLU A 672 -32.24 -8.46 -7.53
C GLU A 672 -32.59 -7.39 -8.59
N ARG A 673 -33.88 -7.02 -8.67
CA ARG A 673 -34.36 -6.06 -9.67
C ARG A 673 -33.79 -4.68 -9.40
N THR A 674 -33.66 -4.31 -8.13
CA THR A 674 -33.06 -3.04 -7.70
C THR A 674 -31.55 -3.03 -7.95
N LEU A 675 -30.84 -4.12 -7.63
CA LEU A 675 -29.40 -4.25 -7.85
C LEU A 675 -29.02 -4.27 -9.33
N ARG A 676 -29.87 -4.85 -10.20
CA ARG A 676 -29.73 -4.77 -11.67
C ARG A 676 -29.77 -3.32 -12.22
N LEU A 677 -30.20 -2.32 -11.43
CA LEU A 677 -30.20 -0.90 -11.79
C LEU A 677 -28.97 -0.12 -11.26
N ALA A 678 -28.02 -0.80 -10.61
CA ALA A 678 -26.78 -0.23 -10.10
C ALA A 678 -25.61 -0.40 -11.09
N GLY A 679 -24.76 0.63 -11.20
CA GLY A 679 -23.52 0.65 -11.98
C GLY A 679 -22.58 1.80 -11.57
N ASP A 680 -21.76 2.29 -12.52
CA ASP A 680 -20.67 3.25 -12.26
C ASP A 680 -21.08 4.47 -11.41
N GLY A 681 -20.46 4.58 -10.24
CA GLY A 681 -20.64 5.70 -9.30
C GLY A 681 -21.96 5.69 -8.53
N ASP A 682 -22.75 4.61 -8.65
CA ASP A 682 -23.78 4.29 -7.65
C ASP A 682 -23.13 3.74 -6.38
N VAL A 683 -23.75 4.04 -5.24
CA VAL A 683 -23.46 3.40 -3.96
C VAL A 683 -24.68 2.58 -3.55
N VAL A 684 -24.47 1.33 -3.21
CA VAL A 684 -25.51 0.37 -2.82
C VAL A 684 -25.38 0.09 -1.33
N TYR A 685 -26.48 0.21 -0.58
CA TYR A 685 -26.57 -0.25 0.80
C TYR A 685 -27.70 -1.28 0.96
N CYS A 686 -27.33 -2.49 1.36
CA CYS A 686 -28.24 -3.62 1.56
C CYS A 686 -28.43 -3.91 3.06
N ASP A 687 -29.67 -3.86 3.53
CA ASP A 687 -30.06 -4.28 4.88
C ASP A 687 -31.09 -5.42 4.85
N PRO A 688 -30.69 -6.65 4.45
CA PRO A 688 -31.61 -7.79 4.38
C PRO A 688 -32.12 -8.22 5.77
N PRO A 689 -33.18 -9.04 5.84
CA PRO A 689 -33.48 -9.81 7.04
C PRO A 689 -32.26 -10.69 7.43
N TYR A 690 -31.78 -10.53 8.66
CA TYR A 690 -30.54 -11.18 9.11
C TYR A 690 -30.68 -12.70 9.26
N GLU A 691 -29.61 -13.44 8.95
CA GLU A 691 -29.46 -14.85 9.34
C GLU A 691 -29.32 -14.95 10.88
N PRO A 692 -30.06 -15.85 11.56
CA PRO A 692 -29.92 -16.06 13.01
C PRO A 692 -28.55 -16.64 13.40
N MET A 693 -28.12 -16.35 14.63
CA MET A 693 -26.96 -17.02 15.21
C MET A 693 -27.30 -18.50 15.50
N PRO A 694 -26.32 -19.43 15.42
CA PRO A 694 -26.54 -20.83 15.78
C PRO A 694 -27.20 -20.99 17.15
N GLY A 695 -28.27 -21.80 17.22
CA GLY A 695 -29.05 -22.02 18.44
C GLY A 695 -30.06 -20.91 18.78
N THR A 696 -30.16 -19.83 18.00
CA THR A 696 -31.16 -18.76 18.21
C THR A 696 -32.34 -18.87 17.23
N ALA A 697 -33.56 -18.59 17.72
CA ALA A 697 -34.75 -18.57 16.88
C ALA A 697 -34.84 -17.24 16.12
N GLY A 698 -34.52 -17.25 14.82
CA GLY A 698 -34.61 -16.09 13.94
C GLY A 698 -36.04 -15.66 13.66
N PHE A 699 -36.36 -14.38 13.83
CA PHE A 699 -37.64 -13.79 13.46
C PHE A 699 -37.55 -13.24 12.02
N THR A 700 -37.80 -14.10 11.03
CA THR A 700 -37.56 -13.81 9.58
C THR A 700 -38.83 -13.58 8.76
N THR A 701 -40.02 -13.67 9.36
CA THR A 701 -41.32 -13.65 8.64
C THR A 701 -41.84 -12.23 8.38
N TYR A 702 -41.21 -11.49 7.47
CA TYR A 702 -41.63 -10.13 7.06
C TYR A 702 -42.44 -10.04 5.75
N ALA A 703 -42.45 -11.11 4.95
CA ALA A 703 -43.25 -11.24 3.74
C ALA A 703 -43.75 -12.68 3.55
N SER A 704 -44.77 -12.88 2.71
CA SER A 704 -45.26 -14.20 2.30
C SER A 704 -44.18 -14.94 1.48
N GLY A 705 -43.49 -15.88 2.14
CA GLY A 705 -42.35 -16.63 1.60
C GLY A 705 -41.08 -16.55 2.47
N GLY A 706 -40.94 -15.48 3.26
CA GLY A 706 -39.74 -15.25 4.09
C GLY A 706 -38.50 -14.85 3.30
N PHE A 707 -37.35 -14.80 3.98
CA PHE A 707 -36.03 -14.61 3.37
C PHE A 707 -35.19 -15.85 3.73
N SER A 708 -34.82 -16.64 2.72
CA SER A 708 -34.14 -17.93 2.90
C SER A 708 -32.61 -17.78 2.95
N TRP A 709 -31.90 -18.86 3.31
CA TRP A 709 -30.45 -18.91 3.12
C TRP A 709 -30.07 -18.67 1.64
N ASP A 710 -30.80 -19.27 0.71
CA ASP A 710 -30.56 -19.08 -0.73
C ASP A 710 -30.81 -17.64 -1.16
N SER A 711 -31.67 -16.90 -0.44
CA SER A 711 -31.86 -15.45 -0.62
C SER A 711 -30.65 -14.64 -0.14
N GLN A 712 -29.94 -15.08 0.91
CA GLN A 712 -28.65 -14.48 1.32
C GLN A 712 -27.58 -14.71 0.26
N VAL A 713 -27.51 -15.91 -0.33
CA VAL A 713 -26.55 -16.26 -1.40
C VAL A 713 -26.83 -15.44 -2.66
N ALA A 714 -28.07 -15.48 -3.17
CA ALA A 714 -28.46 -14.70 -4.36
C ALA A 714 -28.29 -13.19 -4.17
N LEU A 715 -28.41 -12.68 -2.94
CA LEU A 715 -28.09 -11.30 -2.60
C LEU A 715 -26.58 -11.02 -2.68
N ALA A 716 -25.73 -11.88 -2.10
CA ALA A 716 -24.28 -11.73 -2.20
C ALA A 716 -23.80 -11.75 -3.67
N GLU A 717 -24.31 -12.69 -4.48
CA GLU A 717 -24.04 -12.77 -5.93
C GLU A 717 -24.55 -11.53 -6.68
N SER A 718 -25.76 -11.05 -6.37
CA SER A 718 -26.30 -9.82 -6.97
C SER A 718 -25.49 -8.57 -6.61
N CYS A 719 -24.93 -8.53 -5.40
CA CYS A 719 -24.03 -7.48 -4.93
C CYS A 719 -22.68 -7.51 -5.66
N VAL A 720 -22.07 -8.71 -5.84
CA VAL A 720 -20.86 -8.88 -6.66
C VAL A 720 -21.11 -8.44 -8.11
N ALA A 721 -22.23 -8.85 -8.70
CA ALA A 721 -22.59 -8.45 -10.05
C ALA A 721 -22.84 -6.93 -10.19
N ALA A 722 -23.35 -6.27 -9.15
CA ALA A 722 -23.45 -4.80 -9.11
C ALA A 722 -22.07 -4.13 -9.01
N HIS A 723 -21.17 -4.67 -8.18
CA HIS A 723 -19.81 -4.18 -8.08
C HIS A 723 -19.03 -4.29 -9.40
N GLN A 724 -19.18 -5.41 -10.12
CA GLN A 724 -18.63 -5.61 -11.47
C GLN A 724 -19.13 -4.62 -12.52
N ARG A 725 -20.20 -3.84 -12.25
CA ARG A 725 -20.69 -2.74 -13.10
C ARG A 725 -20.19 -1.36 -12.64
N GLY A 726 -19.27 -1.28 -11.69
CA GLY A 726 -18.71 -0.03 -11.16
C GLY A 726 -19.45 0.56 -9.95
N ALA A 727 -20.38 -0.17 -9.33
CA ALA A 727 -21.01 0.27 -8.08
C ALA A 727 -20.10 0.00 -6.86
N LYS A 728 -20.15 0.86 -5.85
CA LYS A 728 -19.59 0.57 -4.52
C LYS A 728 -20.69 -0.05 -3.65
N VAL A 729 -20.44 -1.20 -3.04
CA VAL A 729 -21.51 -2.03 -2.43
C VAL A 729 -21.24 -2.33 -0.97
N PHE A 730 -22.24 -2.10 -0.13
CA PHE A 730 -22.21 -2.29 1.32
C PHE A 730 -23.40 -3.13 1.78
N ILE A 731 -23.18 -4.08 2.69
CA ILE A 731 -24.24 -4.96 3.20
C ILE A 731 -24.07 -5.21 4.70
N SER A 732 -25.13 -4.99 5.49
CA SER A 732 -25.13 -5.27 6.94
C SER A 732 -25.83 -6.57 7.28
N ASN A 733 -25.23 -7.38 8.17
CA ASN A 733 -25.79 -8.68 8.58
C ASN A 733 -25.26 -9.12 9.97
N SER A 734 -25.64 -10.30 10.44
CA SER A 734 -25.17 -10.89 11.70
C SER A 734 -23.73 -11.39 11.60
N THR A 735 -23.08 -11.58 12.76
CA THR A 735 -21.79 -12.28 12.91
C THR A 735 -21.93 -13.81 12.81
N ALA A 736 -22.97 -14.33 12.16
CA ALA A 736 -23.17 -15.77 12.00
C ALA A 736 -22.05 -16.37 11.11
N PRO A 737 -21.38 -17.48 11.50
CA PRO A 737 -20.21 -17.99 10.77
C PRO A 737 -20.43 -18.24 9.28
N ARG A 738 -21.62 -18.72 8.89
CA ARG A 738 -21.98 -18.96 7.47
C ARG A 738 -22.04 -17.67 6.65
N VAL A 739 -22.42 -16.54 7.27
CA VAL A 739 -22.50 -15.23 6.62
C VAL A 739 -21.11 -14.64 6.42
N ILE A 740 -20.23 -14.80 7.42
CA ILE A 740 -18.82 -14.45 7.33
C ILE A 740 -18.17 -15.23 6.16
N GLU A 741 -18.32 -16.56 6.17
CA GLU A 741 -17.80 -17.43 5.11
C GLU A 741 -18.33 -17.07 3.71
N LEU A 742 -19.63 -16.77 3.59
CA LEU A 742 -20.25 -16.34 2.34
C LEU A 742 -19.60 -15.06 1.80
N TYR A 743 -19.48 -14.04 2.64
CA TYR A 743 -18.93 -12.74 2.23
C TYR A 743 -17.42 -12.80 1.95
N GLU A 744 -16.65 -13.55 2.73
CA GLU A 744 -15.21 -13.79 2.47
C GLU A 744 -15.01 -14.53 1.14
N ARG A 745 -15.81 -15.58 0.86
CA ARG A 745 -15.78 -16.33 -0.40
C ARG A 745 -16.11 -15.48 -1.63
N HIS A 746 -16.96 -14.46 -1.47
CA HIS A 746 -17.30 -13.49 -2.51
C HIS A 746 -16.40 -12.23 -2.51
N GLY A 747 -15.30 -12.21 -1.75
CA GLY A 747 -14.27 -11.18 -1.80
C GLY A 747 -14.61 -9.87 -1.07
N PHE A 748 -15.63 -9.85 -0.19
CA PHE A 748 -15.99 -8.65 0.57
C PHE A 748 -14.98 -8.36 1.69
N THR A 749 -14.60 -7.10 1.86
CA THR A 749 -13.89 -6.64 3.08
C THR A 749 -14.89 -6.50 4.23
N LEU A 750 -14.61 -7.16 5.37
CA LEU A 750 -15.50 -7.20 6.53
C LEU A 750 -15.13 -6.17 7.62
N HIS A 751 -16.10 -5.33 7.98
CA HIS A 751 -16.01 -4.38 9.09
C HIS A 751 -16.91 -4.82 10.25
N ARG A 752 -16.38 -4.92 11.47
CA ARG A 752 -17.16 -5.26 12.67
C ARG A 752 -17.75 -3.98 13.28
N VAL A 753 -19.04 -3.99 13.63
CA VAL A 753 -19.73 -2.81 14.19
C VAL A 753 -20.49 -3.16 15.48
N ASN A 754 -20.40 -2.26 16.46
CA ASN A 754 -20.92 -2.47 17.83
C ASN A 754 -22.45 -2.23 17.91
N ALA A 755 -23.24 -3.29 17.71
CA ALA A 755 -24.70 -3.20 17.64
C ALA A 755 -25.38 -3.37 19.01
N ARG A 756 -25.78 -2.27 19.66
CA ARG A 756 -26.55 -2.28 20.92
C ARG A 756 -27.98 -2.83 20.75
N ARG A 757 -28.13 -4.15 20.62
CA ARG A 757 -29.42 -4.86 20.55
C ARG A 757 -30.12 -4.89 21.92
N SER A 758 -31.02 -3.94 22.17
CA SER A 758 -31.79 -3.86 23.42
C SER A 758 -32.97 -4.87 23.46
N ILE A 759 -32.66 -6.17 23.50
CA ILE A 759 -33.66 -7.26 23.58
C ILE A 759 -33.36 -8.19 24.77
N SER A 760 -33.43 -7.64 25.99
CA SER A 760 -33.56 -8.42 27.23
C SER A 760 -34.41 -7.63 28.23
N SER A 761 -35.32 -8.32 28.92
CA SER A 761 -36.14 -7.77 30.01
C SER A 761 -35.46 -7.78 31.38
N LYS A 762 -34.21 -8.27 31.47
CA LYS A 762 -33.39 -8.25 32.69
C LYS A 762 -32.13 -7.42 32.47
N GLY A 763 -31.87 -6.47 33.38
CA GLY A 763 -30.73 -5.55 33.27
C GLY A 763 -29.35 -6.22 33.35
N SER A 764 -29.28 -7.42 33.94
CA SER A 764 -28.04 -8.19 34.16
C SER A 764 -27.62 -9.10 33.01
N THR A 765 -28.36 -9.16 31.90
CA THR A 765 -28.03 -10.02 30.74
C THR A 765 -27.95 -9.22 29.43
N ARG A 766 -27.34 -8.03 29.48
CA ARG A 766 -27.08 -7.19 28.30
C ARG A 766 -25.72 -7.55 27.67
N GLU A 767 -25.71 -8.56 26.82
CA GLU A 767 -24.57 -8.84 25.95
C GLU A 767 -24.43 -7.78 24.86
N ILE A 768 -23.19 -7.48 24.45
CA ILE A 768 -22.90 -6.64 23.30
C ILE A 768 -22.89 -7.53 22.07
N ALA A 769 -23.96 -7.47 21.28
CA ALA A 769 -24.00 -8.13 19.98
C ALA A 769 -23.13 -7.35 18.98
N ASN A 770 -22.26 -8.06 18.27
CA ASN A 770 -21.52 -7.51 17.14
C ASN A 770 -22.27 -7.85 15.86
N ASP A 771 -22.59 -6.81 15.07
CA ASP A 771 -23.04 -6.96 13.69
C ASP A 771 -21.82 -6.78 12.76
N ILE A 772 -21.96 -7.13 11.48
CA ILE A 772 -20.97 -6.82 10.44
C ILE A 772 -21.56 -5.88 9.38
N VAL A 773 -20.67 -5.09 8.79
CA VAL A 773 -20.87 -4.42 7.50
C VAL A 773 -19.80 -4.95 6.57
N ALA A 774 -20.20 -5.65 5.51
CA ALA A 774 -19.29 -6.14 4.47
C ALA A 774 -19.32 -5.17 3.27
N SER A 775 -18.21 -5.07 2.54
CA SER A 775 -18.02 -4.03 1.51
C SER A 775 -17.26 -4.53 0.28
N LEU A 776 -17.57 -3.96 -0.89
CA LEU A 776 -16.88 -4.13 -2.17
C LEU A 776 -16.66 -2.75 -2.83
N GLY A 777 -15.46 -2.52 -3.34
CA GLY A 777 -15.09 -1.25 -4.00
C GLY A 777 -14.78 -0.10 -3.04
N ILE A 778 -14.09 -0.38 -1.93
CA ILE A 778 -13.40 0.66 -1.14
C ILE A 778 -12.11 1.01 -1.88
#